data_AF-A0A6P3QSU6-F1
#
_entry.id   AF-A0A6P3QSU6-F1
#
_cell.length_a   1.000
_cell.length_b   1.000
_cell.length_c   1.000
_cell.angle_alpha   90.00
_cell.angle_beta   90.00
_cell.angle_gamma   90.00
#
_symmetry.space_group_name_H-M   'P 1'
#
loop_
_entity.id
_entity.type
_entity.pdbx_description
1 polymer ?
#
loop_
_entity_poly.entity_id
_entity_poly.type
_entity_poly.pdbx_seq_one_letter_code
_entity_poly.pdbx_strand_id
1 'polypeptide(L)'
;MDFPKGAGTAAYNEKSGRIASLPASLQKILAHFCPQWRKGNTEGDCLSHKCSETDILGENYSWQIPINHDDLKILKKNEHQLCEVLQDKFGCMSTLVSPVQERNSESLQVFRKMLTPGLTLSVWKDNLTRHAVDAVVNAANEDLKHGGGLALALVKAGGQEIQEESTRIVSTHGKVPTGNIAVTRAGKLPCKLIMHAVGPRWASADRERCFHKLQTAIKNILNYAIFHNECLETIAIPALSSGIFNFPLNLCTHIIVKTIRLYLQEVQWTRNLKEIHLVSNEDPTVAAFKSASESILGMNELRSWENQEATAPFNTMVTNNLTAHIVQGRIELQETDVIVNSVTPSHYFGAGPVSQSILQQAGDEIEREFQKNMPRTSQDSQLVLVTKGFKLSCQYVFHVLWDSESSRTDMRLKDAVRKCLEKCLELNLTSISFPALGTGNIGVSKERAAKIMFDEVLMFACKHRKQLTVKFVIFPVEIETYKAFSTEMERAKSKLQSLSSNRAPWETREEKRENGLKAKSPAINLMTSNLEKMNEAEEWIKRLLTPQDKHVIENNHILYLEKKEHDILSQLQNTSRVSIKEIIDQEKAILEIKGAQADIVEVVINIEHMLCEVQEKMARKKEQALWNLLGQWTGQQPKTQDEMKKNKFQKCLTPFTQEIQDRMKQFEHCGLQVIKVEKIDNEVLMAAFQKKKKMMEGRTQREPMSHRLFQQVPQQFCDVVCRVGFQRMYSVPCDPRYGAGIYFTKNLKNLACQVKKTSATNNLIYVFEAEVLTGSFCQGHELNIVPPPLIPGDINSHDSVVDNVPSPETFVIFSSVQAMPQYLWTCTRVWPQDYSSKPRMLPLQPLGGEFSSGSCVD
;
A
#
# COMPACT_ATOMS: atom_id res chain seq x y z
N MET A 1 77.32 -1.38 -36.26
CA MET A 1 77.27 -2.43 -37.29
C MET A 1 76.45 -3.59 -36.74
N ASP A 2 75.78 -4.28 -37.65
CA ASP A 2 75.26 -5.65 -37.53
C ASP A 2 73.87 -5.94 -36.93
N PHE A 3 72.94 -6.17 -37.90
CA PHE A 3 72.03 -7.32 -38.08
C PHE A 3 70.91 -7.63 -37.04
N PRO A 4 69.83 -8.37 -37.42
CA PRO A 4 69.21 -8.61 -38.75
C PRO A 4 67.66 -8.40 -38.78
N LYS A 5 67.08 -8.68 -39.95
CA LYS A 5 65.68 -8.46 -40.41
C LYS A 5 64.60 -9.36 -39.76
N GLY A 6 63.49 -8.73 -39.36
CA GLY A 6 62.12 -8.85 -39.91
C GLY A 6 61.30 -10.15 -39.74
N ALA A 7 60.18 -10.05 -38.99
CA ALA A 7 58.81 -10.41 -39.40
C ALA A 7 57.80 -10.31 -38.22
N GLY A 8 56.61 -9.74 -38.46
CA GLY A 8 55.34 -10.22 -37.88
C GLY A 8 54.77 -9.63 -36.57
N THR A 9 53.54 -9.10 -36.69
CA THR A 9 52.41 -9.10 -35.73
C THR A 9 52.36 -8.17 -34.48
N ALA A 10 51.28 -7.37 -34.46
CA ALA A 10 50.39 -6.97 -33.35
C ALA A 10 50.82 -5.95 -32.24
N ALA A 11 49.84 -5.06 -31.98
CA ALA A 11 49.44 -4.42 -30.70
C ALA A 11 50.05 -3.09 -30.21
N TYR A 12 49.14 -2.10 -30.04
CA TYR A 12 48.93 -1.13 -28.94
C TYR A 12 50.12 -0.59 -28.10
N ASN A 13 50.24 0.75 -27.98
CA ASN A 13 49.75 1.53 -26.81
C ASN A 13 50.15 3.02 -26.84
N GLU A 14 49.23 3.88 -26.37
CA GLU A 14 49.44 5.29 -25.98
C GLU A 14 49.80 5.41 -24.47
N LYS A 15 50.40 6.55 -24.07
CA LYS A 15 50.54 6.99 -22.67
C LYS A 15 50.24 8.50 -22.48
N SER A 16 49.19 8.76 -21.71
CA SER A 16 48.93 9.70 -20.58
C SER A 16 49.74 11.00 -20.34
N GLY A 17 49.02 12.06 -19.92
CA GLY A 17 49.52 13.24 -19.16
C GLY A 17 48.44 13.86 -18.23
N ARG A 18 48.82 14.26 -17.00
CA ARG A 18 48.00 14.64 -15.80
C ARG A 18 47.70 16.15 -15.62
N ILE A 19 46.70 16.44 -14.77
CA ILE A 19 46.15 17.77 -14.33
C ILE A 19 46.72 18.22 -12.95
N ALA A 20 46.78 19.55 -12.71
CA ALA A 20 47.14 20.21 -11.44
C ALA A 20 45.92 20.70 -10.61
N SER A 21 46.09 20.82 -9.28
CA SER A 21 45.06 20.92 -8.22
C SER A 21 44.63 22.36 -7.82
N LEU A 22 43.41 22.48 -7.24
CA LEU A 22 42.72 23.73 -6.80
C LEU A 22 43.05 24.18 -5.36
N PRO A 23 42.84 25.48 -5.00
CA PRO A 23 43.21 26.07 -3.70
C PRO A 23 42.26 25.77 -2.51
N ALA A 24 42.83 25.85 -1.29
CA ALA A 24 42.22 25.43 -0.02
C ALA A 24 40.99 26.22 0.47
N SER A 25 40.69 27.40 -0.08
CA SER A 25 39.48 28.17 0.27
C SER A 25 38.20 27.53 -0.27
N LEU A 26 38.26 26.88 -1.43
CA LEU A 26 37.14 26.14 -2.03
C LEU A 26 36.86 24.80 -1.33
N GLN A 27 37.90 24.16 -0.78
CA GLN A 27 37.74 22.93 0.00
C GLN A 27 36.99 23.16 1.32
N LYS A 28 37.08 24.35 1.93
CA LYS A 28 36.35 24.69 3.16
C LYS A 28 34.86 24.96 2.94
N ILE A 29 34.46 25.45 1.77
CA ILE A 29 33.05 25.70 1.44
C ILE A 29 32.32 24.38 1.11
N LEU A 30 33.00 23.44 0.46
CA LEU A 30 32.42 22.13 0.11
C LEU A 30 32.28 21.17 1.32
N ALA A 31 33.08 21.35 2.37
CA ALA A 31 32.99 20.52 3.58
C ALA A 31 31.72 20.75 4.43
N HIS A 32 30.95 21.81 4.15
CA HIS A 32 29.69 22.10 4.85
C HIS A 32 28.45 21.46 4.19
N PHE A 33 28.56 20.98 2.94
CA PHE A 33 27.42 20.45 2.16
C PHE A 33 27.42 18.93 1.94
N CYS A 34 28.47 18.18 2.32
CA CYS A 34 28.51 16.71 2.18
C CYS A 34 29.54 16.04 3.14
N PRO A 35 29.13 15.30 4.20
CA PRO A 35 30.06 14.71 5.19
C PRO A 35 30.85 13.48 4.73
N GLN A 36 30.70 12.99 3.49
CA GLN A 36 31.24 11.67 3.09
C GLN A 36 32.56 11.68 2.30
N TRP A 37 33.21 12.83 2.12
CA TRP A 37 34.55 12.85 1.51
C TRP A 37 35.66 12.54 2.53
N ARG A 38 35.68 11.29 3.00
CA ARG A 38 36.86 10.63 3.58
C ARG A 38 36.85 9.15 3.22
N LYS A 39 37.50 8.82 2.11
CA LYS A 39 38.43 7.69 1.90
C LYS A 39 38.43 7.34 0.42
N GLY A 40 39.62 7.42 -0.17
CA GLY A 40 39.85 7.02 -1.54
C GLY A 40 39.75 5.50 -1.72
N ASN A 41 39.51 5.10 -2.96
CA ASN A 41 40.43 4.21 -3.65
C ASN A 41 40.23 4.32 -5.16
N THR A 42 41.36 4.18 -5.83
CA THR A 42 41.66 4.32 -7.24
C THR A 42 41.33 3.07 -8.06
N GLU A 43 40.98 3.31 -9.32
CA GLU A 43 41.22 2.52 -10.54
C GLU A 43 40.61 1.11 -10.71
N GLY A 44 39.91 0.92 -11.84
CA GLY A 44 39.47 -0.34 -12.42
C GLY A 44 38.53 -0.11 -13.62
N ASP A 45 39.07 -0.18 -14.84
CA ASP A 45 38.40 0.15 -16.11
C ASP A 45 37.37 -0.88 -16.63
N CYS A 46 36.49 -0.35 -17.50
CA CYS A 46 35.74 -0.98 -18.60
C CYS A 46 34.47 -1.81 -18.28
N LEU A 47 33.31 -1.28 -18.73
CA LEU A 47 32.47 -1.85 -19.80
C LEU A 47 31.26 -0.94 -20.10
N SER A 48 30.85 -0.88 -21.37
CA SER A 48 29.74 -0.09 -21.89
C SER A 48 28.43 -0.43 -21.18
N HIS A 49 27.93 0.48 -20.35
CA HIS A 49 26.61 0.35 -19.73
C HIS A 49 25.52 0.48 -20.80
N LYS A 50 24.94 -0.66 -21.20
CA LYS A 50 23.51 -0.73 -21.50
C LYS A 50 22.80 -0.11 -20.31
N CYS A 51 22.11 1.00 -20.53
CA CYS A 51 21.22 1.59 -19.54
C CYS A 51 19.94 0.72 -19.49
N SER A 52 20.06 -0.46 -18.89
CA SER A 52 18.91 -1.19 -18.38
C SER A 52 18.53 -0.56 -17.06
N GLU A 53 17.29 -0.09 -16.95
CA GLU A 53 16.57 0.34 -15.74
C GLU A 53 17.31 -0.06 -14.45
N THR A 54 18.21 0.81 -14.01
CA THR A 54 18.83 0.75 -12.70
C THR A 54 18.45 2.05 -12.01
N ASP A 55 17.46 1.92 -11.13
CA ASP A 55 17.23 2.69 -9.92
C ASP A 55 17.78 4.13 -9.91
N ILE A 56 16.97 5.06 -10.43
CA ILE A 56 16.81 6.31 -9.71
C ILE A 56 15.76 6.01 -8.65
N LEU A 57 16.16 6.00 -7.37
CA LEU A 57 15.25 5.97 -6.22
C LEU A 57 14.28 7.16 -6.35
N GLY A 58 13.16 6.94 -7.02
CA GLY A 58 12.05 7.88 -7.05
C GLY A 58 11.32 7.77 -5.72
N GLU A 59 11.39 8.82 -4.91
CA GLU A 59 10.49 8.97 -3.78
C GLU A 59 9.05 8.85 -4.29
N ASN A 60 8.32 7.83 -3.82
CA ASN A 60 6.90 7.73 -4.08
C ASN A 60 6.20 8.76 -3.19
N TYR A 61 5.57 9.76 -3.81
CA TYR A 61 4.76 10.74 -3.12
C TYR A 61 3.46 10.09 -2.65
N SER A 62 3.00 10.46 -1.46
CA SER A 62 1.73 10.02 -0.87
C SER A 62 1.01 11.22 -0.29
N TRP A 63 -0.20 11.53 -0.76
CA TRP A 63 -1.03 12.63 -0.27
C TRP A 63 -2.36 12.13 0.25
N GLN A 64 -2.86 12.78 1.30
CA GLN A 64 -4.17 12.52 1.87
C GLN A 64 -5.09 13.72 1.62
N ILE A 65 -6.09 13.53 0.76
CA ILE A 65 -7.07 14.56 0.42
C ILE A 65 -8.29 14.39 1.33
N PRO A 66 -8.56 15.33 2.26
CA PRO A 66 -9.70 15.22 3.15
C PRO A 66 -11.01 15.40 2.37
N ILE A 67 -11.98 14.54 2.62
CA ILE A 67 -13.33 14.54 2.04
C ILE A 67 -14.37 14.44 3.17
N ASN A 68 -15.61 14.83 2.91
CA ASN A 68 -16.67 14.68 3.90
C ASN A 68 -17.24 13.23 3.90
N HIS A 69 -18.08 12.90 4.88
CA HIS A 69 -18.64 11.54 5.01
C HIS A 69 -19.64 11.16 3.92
N ASP A 70 -20.32 12.12 3.31
CA ASP A 70 -21.29 11.85 2.25
C ASP A 70 -20.58 11.62 0.92
N ASP A 71 -19.54 12.40 0.63
CA ASP A 71 -18.60 12.16 -0.47
C ASP A 71 -17.98 10.76 -0.34
N LEU A 72 -17.53 10.36 0.85
CA LEU A 72 -16.97 9.02 1.06
C LEU A 72 -17.97 7.91 0.69
N LYS A 73 -19.26 8.04 1.05
CA LYS A 73 -20.28 7.05 0.70
C LYS A 73 -20.48 6.96 -0.81
N ILE A 74 -20.51 8.10 -1.49
CA ILE A 74 -20.68 8.19 -2.94
C ILE A 74 -19.46 7.56 -3.65
N LEU A 75 -18.25 7.96 -3.24
CA LEU A 75 -17.01 7.46 -3.82
C LEU A 75 -16.81 5.96 -3.57
N LYS A 76 -17.20 5.44 -2.40
CA LYS A 76 -17.11 4.00 -2.10
C LYS A 76 -17.95 3.13 -3.04
N LYS A 77 -19.08 3.64 -3.56
CA LYS A 77 -19.93 2.90 -4.50
C LYS A 77 -19.22 2.65 -5.84
N ASN A 78 -18.30 3.53 -6.23
CA ASN A 78 -17.57 3.50 -7.49
C ASN A 78 -16.06 3.51 -7.26
N GLU A 79 -15.59 2.90 -6.17
CA GLU A 79 -14.18 2.95 -5.76
C GLU A 79 -13.25 2.40 -6.85
N HIS A 80 -13.67 1.32 -7.52
CA HIS A 80 -12.89 0.73 -8.62
C HIS A 80 -12.70 1.71 -9.79
N GLN A 81 -13.80 2.26 -10.31
CA GLN A 81 -13.77 3.20 -11.43
C GLN A 81 -13.02 4.48 -11.06
N LEU A 82 -13.16 4.96 -9.83
CA LEU A 82 -12.39 6.09 -9.32
C LEU A 82 -10.89 5.79 -9.35
N CYS A 83 -10.48 4.62 -8.88
CA CYS A 83 -9.08 4.18 -8.90
C CYS A 83 -8.54 4.05 -10.33
N GLU A 84 -9.31 3.48 -11.26
CA GLU A 84 -8.92 3.35 -12.66
C GLU A 84 -8.79 4.72 -13.34
N VAL A 85 -9.72 5.66 -13.12
CA VAL A 85 -9.60 7.03 -13.64
C VAL A 85 -8.35 7.71 -13.08
N LEU A 86 -8.10 7.62 -11.77
CA LEU A 86 -6.93 8.23 -11.15
C LEU A 86 -5.62 7.63 -11.66
N GLN A 87 -5.61 6.33 -11.95
CA GLN A 87 -4.47 5.63 -12.52
C GLN A 87 -4.26 5.93 -14.01
N ASP A 88 -5.29 5.83 -14.84
CA ASP A 88 -5.16 5.92 -16.30
C ASP A 88 -5.04 7.36 -16.78
N LYS A 89 -5.79 8.28 -16.16
CA LYS A 89 -5.80 9.70 -16.53
C LYS A 89 -4.64 10.47 -15.92
N PHE A 90 -4.27 10.13 -14.67
CA PHE A 90 -3.28 10.88 -13.90
C PHE A 90 -2.06 10.04 -13.49
N GLY A 91 -2.02 8.72 -13.66
CA GLY A 91 -0.89 7.90 -13.19
C GLY A 91 -0.75 7.86 -11.67
N CYS A 92 -1.86 8.00 -10.94
CA CYS A 92 -1.93 7.98 -9.48
C CYS A 92 -2.69 6.74 -9.00
N MET A 93 -2.10 5.98 -8.09
CA MET A 93 -2.84 4.95 -7.35
C MET A 93 -3.63 5.62 -6.23
N SER A 94 -4.89 5.20 -6.01
CA SER A 94 -5.72 5.77 -4.96
C SER A 94 -6.34 4.74 -4.03
N THR A 95 -6.62 5.11 -2.78
CA THR A 95 -7.42 4.32 -1.83
C THR A 95 -8.31 5.23 -0.99
N LEU A 96 -9.55 4.81 -0.70
CA LEU A 96 -10.46 5.56 0.17
C LEU A 96 -10.27 5.17 1.64
N VAL A 97 -10.02 6.16 2.49
CA VAL A 97 -9.86 6.00 3.94
C VAL A 97 -11.06 6.60 4.65
N SER A 98 -11.73 5.78 5.46
CA SER A 98 -12.72 6.26 6.42
C SER A 98 -12.06 6.42 7.78
N PRO A 99 -12.18 7.56 8.48
CA PRO A 99 -12.11 7.56 9.93
C PRO A 99 -13.27 6.71 10.41
N VAL A 100 -12.98 5.86 11.39
CA VAL A 100 -14.02 5.17 12.13
C VAL A 100 -14.83 6.26 12.85
N GLN A 101 -16.09 6.40 12.45
CA GLN A 101 -16.98 7.47 12.89
C GLN A 101 -17.44 7.17 14.33
N GLU A 102 -17.13 8.04 15.28
CA GLU A 102 -17.65 7.94 16.65
C GLU A 102 -19.19 8.07 16.65
N ARG A 103 -19.88 6.95 16.85
CA ARG A 103 -21.12 6.88 17.65
C ARG A 103 -21.28 5.51 18.28
N ASN A 104 -20.55 5.32 19.36
CA ASN A 104 -20.98 4.76 20.64
C ASN A 104 -19.70 4.59 21.46
N SER A 105 -19.77 4.73 22.78
CA SER A 105 -18.68 4.34 23.67
C SER A 105 -18.48 2.82 23.51
N GLU A 106 -17.72 2.41 22.49
CA GLU A 106 -17.35 1.02 22.25
C GLU A 106 -16.21 0.66 23.20
N SER A 107 -16.43 -0.44 23.90
CA SER A 107 -15.47 -1.10 24.75
C SER A 107 -14.16 -1.31 23.99
N LEU A 108 -13.10 -0.58 24.35
CA LEU A 108 -11.79 -0.68 23.71
C LEU A 108 -10.84 -1.48 24.58
N GLN A 109 -10.42 -2.65 24.13
CA GLN A 109 -9.32 -3.38 24.76
C GLN A 109 -8.00 -2.66 24.44
N VAL A 110 -7.18 -2.33 25.45
CA VAL A 110 -5.90 -1.60 25.28
C VAL A 110 -4.67 -2.42 25.69
N PHE A 111 -4.89 -3.54 26.36
CA PHE A 111 -3.87 -4.50 26.73
C PHE A 111 -4.49 -5.90 26.80
N ARG A 112 -3.73 -6.92 26.40
CA ARG A 112 -4.06 -8.32 26.64
C ARG A 112 -2.79 -9.12 26.88
N LYS A 113 -2.86 -10.11 27.77
CA LYS A 113 -1.77 -11.04 28.09
C LYS A 113 -2.33 -12.39 28.54
N MET A 114 -1.77 -13.48 28.02
CA MET A 114 -2.03 -14.81 28.58
C MET A 114 -1.20 -14.98 29.86
N LEU A 115 -1.88 -15.19 31.00
CA LEU A 115 -1.21 -15.36 32.29
C LEU A 115 -0.71 -16.80 32.47
N THR A 116 -1.58 -17.75 32.13
CA THR A 116 -1.34 -19.19 32.08
C THR A 116 -2.14 -19.77 30.90
N PRO A 117 -1.80 -20.95 30.36
CA PRO A 117 -2.57 -21.56 29.27
C PRO A 117 -4.06 -21.64 29.62
N GLY A 118 -4.91 -20.98 28.83
CA GLY A 118 -6.36 -20.95 29.04
C GLY A 118 -6.91 -19.82 29.93
N LEU A 119 -6.05 -19.00 30.56
CA LEU A 119 -6.46 -17.83 31.35
C LEU A 119 -5.78 -16.56 30.84
N THR A 120 -6.60 -15.57 30.47
CA THR A 120 -6.12 -14.29 29.93
C THR A 120 -6.50 -13.12 30.82
N LEU A 121 -5.63 -12.10 30.85
CA LEU A 121 -5.90 -10.81 31.46
C LEU A 121 -5.89 -9.73 30.40
N SER A 122 -6.89 -8.86 30.44
CA SER A 122 -7.03 -7.74 29.51
C SER A 122 -7.34 -6.44 30.24
N VAL A 123 -6.98 -5.30 29.63
CA VAL A 123 -7.35 -3.95 30.12
C VAL A 123 -8.29 -3.32 29.10
N TRP A 124 -9.39 -2.74 29.56
CA TRP A 124 -10.44 -2.17 28.71
C TRP A 124 -10.77 -0.73 29.10
N LYS A 125 -10.90 0.14 28.09
CA LYS A 125 -11.62 1.40 28.17
C LYS A 125 -13.10 1.12 27.90
N ASP A 126 -13.87 0.95 28.96
CA ASP A 126 -15.31 0.69 28.87
C ASP A 126 -16.05 1.13 30.13
N ASN A 127 -17.37 1.21 30.05
CA ASN A 127 -18.26 1.49 31.16
C ASN A 127 -18.74 0.17 31.81
N LEU A 128 -18.35 -0.07 33.06
CA LEU A 128 -18.71 -1.30 33.80
C LEU A 128 -20.22 -1.55 33.91
N THR A 129 -21.07 -0.52 33.75
CA THR A 129 -22.54 -0.68 33.76
C THR A 129 -23.08 -1.45 32.54
N ARG A 130 -22.29 -1.55 31.46
CA ARG A 130 -22.66 -2.22 30.20
C ARG A 130 -21.64 -3.27 29.74
N HIS A 131 -20.55 -3.46 30.48
CA HIS A 131 -19.48 -4.37 30.10
C HIS A 131 -19.93 -5.83 30.31
N ALA A 132 -19.98 -6.60 29.22
CA ALA A 132 -20.52 -7.97 29.23
C ALA A 132 -19.50 -8.98 29.80
N VAL A 133 -19.74 -9.41 31.04
CA VAL A 133 -18.95 -10.43 31.77
C VAL A 133 -19.86 -11.18 32.73
N ASP A 134 -19.43 -12.34 33.24
CA ASP A 134 -20.23 -13.10 34.20
C ASP A 134 -20.35 -12.40 35.56
N ALA A 135 -19.30 -11.70 36.01
CA ALA A 135 -19.28 -10.98 37.27
C ALA A 135 -18.62 -9.60 37.17
N VAL A 136 -19.24 -8.59 37.79
CA VAL A 136 -18.68 -7.23 37.90
C VAL A 136 -18.27 -6.97 39.35
N VAL A 137 -17.08 -6.41 39.56
CA VAL A 137 -16.63 -5.95 40.89
C VAL A 137 -17.05 -4.50 41.09
N ASN A 138 -17.77 -4.23 42.18
CA ASN A 138 -18.11 -2.89 42.64
C ASN A 138 -17.09 -2.41 43.69
N ALA A 139 -16.68 -1.15 43.60
CA ALA A 139 -15.91 -0.46 44.65
C ALA A 139 -16.85 0.05 45.75
N ALA A 140 -17.03 -0.75 46.81
CA ALA A 140 -17.99 -0.52 47.88
C ALA A 140 -17.35 0.00 49.18
N ASN A 141 -18.20 0.42 50.13
CA ASN A 141 -17.84 0.73 51.51
C ASN A 141 -18.36 -0.33 52.48
N GLU A 142 -17.95 -0.26 53.75
CA GLU A 142 -18.25 -1.21 54.81
C GLU A 142 -19.76 -1.37 55.08
N ASP A 143 -20.55 -0.34 54.79
CA ASP A 143 -22.00 -0.32 54.98
C ASP A 143 -22.77 -0.77 53.71
N LEU A 144 -22.07 -1.13 52.63
CA LEU A 144 -22.63 -1.43 51.31
C LEU A 144 -23.65 -0.38 50.82
N LYS A 145 -23.41 0.90 51.13
CA LYS A 145 -24.23 2.03 50.66
C LYS A 145 -23.67 2.59 49.35
N HIS A 146 -24.36 2.35 48.24
CA HIS A 146 -23.91 2.66 46.89
C HIS A 146 -24.30 4.09 46.46
N GLY A 147 -23.89 5.08 47.26
CA GLY A 147 -24.33 6.48 47.12
C GLY A 147 -23.46 7.38 46.23
N GLY A 148 -22.30 6.91 45.75
CA GLY A 148 -21.41 7.71 44.91
C GLY A 148 -20.49 6.90 44.00
N GLY A 149 -19.85 7.60 43.05
CA GLY A 149 -18.88 7.02 42.11
C GLY A 149 -19.43 5.84 41.28
N LEU A 150 -18.58 4.83 41.06
CA LEU A 150 -18.95 3.61 40.34
C LEU A 150 -20.12 2.87 41.00
N ALA A 151 -20.16 2.81 42.33
CA ALA A 151 -21.22 2.11 43.06
C ALA A 151 -22.61 2.70 42.75
N LEU A 152 -22.72 4.03 42.73
CA LEU A 152 -23.96 4.70 42.33
C LEU A 152 -24.31 4.44 40.86
N ALA A 153 -23.31 4.43 39.97
CA ALA A 153 -23.53 4.15 38.55
C ALA A 153 -24.09 2.73 38.34
N LEU A 154 -23.58 1.74 39.06
CA LEU A 154 -24.07 0.36 39.02
C LEU A 154 -25.49 0.23 39.54
N VAL A 155 -25.85 0.90 40.64
CA VAL A 155 -27.25 0.90 41.14
C VAL A 155 -28.19 1.64 40.19
N LYS A 156 -27.77 2.77 39.61
CA LYS A 156 -28.59 3.51 38.63
C LYS A 156 -28.90 2.67 37.40
N ALA A 157 -27.93 1.88 36.92
CA ALA A 157 -28.11 1.04 35.74
C ALA A 157 -28.81 -0.29 36.06
N GLY A 158 -28.42 -0.96 37.15
CA GLY A 158 -28.93 -2.27 37.54
C GLY A 158 -30.25 -2.27 38.31
N GLY A 159 -30.63 -1.15 38.92
CA GLY A 159 -31.85 -1.00 39.69
C GLY A 159 -31.64 -1.04 41.21
N GLN A 160 -32.66 -0.60 41.95
CA GLN A 160 -32.61 -0.42 43.41
C GLN A 160 -32.48 -1.74 44.18
N GLU A 161 -32.87 -2.87 43.58
CA GLU A 161 -32.76 -4.22 44.17
C GLU A 161 -31.34 -4.56 44.62
N ILE A 162 -30.30 -4.06 43.93
CA ILE A 162 -28.89 -4.21 44.32
C ILE A 162 -28.65 -3.59 45.71
N GLN A 163 -29.21 -2.40 45.94
CA GLN A 163 -29.09 -1.70 47.23
C GLN A 163 -29.94 -2.37 48.31
N GLU A 164 -31.10 -2.90 47.98
CA GLU A 164 -31.97 -3.63 48.92
C GLU A 164 -31.34 -4.95 49.39
N GLU A 165 -30.75 -5.72 48.48
CA GLU A 165 -30.00 -6.94 48.83
C GLU A 165 -28.76 -6.60 49.67
N SER A 166 -28.01 -5.57 49.28
CA SER A 166 -26.87 -5.06 50.06
C SER A 166 -27.27 -4.67 51.49
N THR A 167 -28.40 -3.99 51.64
CA THR A 167 -28.93 -3.58 52.96
C THR A 167 -29.31 -4.79 53.80
N ARG A 168 -29.92 -5.82 53.20
CA ARG A 168 -30.26 -7.09 53.86
C ARG A 168 -29.02 -7.87 54.31
N ILE A 169 -27.96 -7.87 53.51
CA ILE A 169 -26.69 -8.51 53.88
C ILE A 169 -26.13 -7.85 55.14
N VAL A 170 -26.06 -6.51 55.16
CA VAL A 170 -25.51 -5.75 56.30
C VAL A 170 -26.39 -5.86 57.54
N SER A 171 -27.73 -5.88 57.40
CA SER A 171 -28.62 -6.07 58.54
C SER A 171 -28.51 -7.45 59.18
N THR A 172 -28.17 -8.47 58.39
CA THR A 172 -28.12 -9.88 58.83
C THR A 172 -26.72 -10.27 59.33
N HIS A 173 -25.66 -9.81 58.65
CA HIS A 173 -24.28 -10.26 58.90
C HIS A 173 -23.38 -9.15 59.46
N GLY A 174 -23.90 -7.93 59.63
CA GLY A 174 -23.12 -6.76 60.03
C GLY A 174 -22.33 -6.13 58.89
N LYS A 175 -21.50 -5.14 59.23
CA LYS A 175 -20.67 -4.41 58.25
C LYS A 175 -19.66 -5.33 57.58
N VAL A 176 -19.39 -5.12 56.30
CA VAL A 176 -18.35 -5.85 55.56
C VAL A 176 -16.99 -5.24 55.89
N PRO A 177 -16.03 -5.99 56.48
CA PRO A 177 -14.73 -5.44 56.83
C PRO A 177 -13.92 -5.01 55.61
N THR A 178 -13.08 -3.98 55.75
CA THR A 178 -12.10 -3.61 54.73
C THR A 178 -11.21 -4.82 54.38
N GLY A 179 -11.06 -5.10 53.08
CA GLY A 179 -10.38 -6.28 52.55
C GLY A 179 -11.31 -7.45 52.20
N ASN A 180 -12.59 -7.39 52.57
CA ASN A 180 -13.56 -8.44 52.28
C ASN A 180 -14.52 -8.04 51.15
N ILE A 181 -15.33 -9.01 50.72
CA ILE A 181 -16.36 -8.85 49.69
C ILE A 181 -17.73 -9.32 50.22
N ALA A 182 -18.79 -8.78 49.64
CA ALA A 182 -20.14 -9.34 49.68
C ALA A 182 -20.65 -9.53 48.25
N VAL A 183 -21.58 -10.47 48.03
CA VAL A 183 -22.07 -10.78 46.68
C VAL A 183 -23.59 -10.63 46.63
N THR A 184 -24.08 -10.00 45.57
CA THR A 184 -25.50 -9.77 45.29
C THR A 184 -25.83 -10.15 43.85
N ARG A 185 -27.11 -10.20 43.53
CA ARG A 185 -27.59 -10.29 42.14
C ARG A 185 -27.30 -8.99 41.39
N ALA A 186 -27.23 -9.10 40.07
CA ALA A 186 -26.85 -7.99 39.19
C ALA A 186 -28.01 -7.06 38.76
N GLY A 187 -29.25 -7.42 39.10
CA GLY A 187 -30.46 -6.78 38.58
C GLY A 187 -30.48 -6.71 37.06
N LYS A 188 -30.57 -5.50 36.52
CA LYS A 188 -30.66 -5.24 35.07
C LYS A 188 -29.29 -5.17 34.36
N LEU A 189 -28.18 -5.33 35.07
CA LEU A 189 -26.85 -5.30 34.45
C LEU A 189 -26.61 -6.55 33.59
N PRO A 190 -25.77 -6.48 32.54
CA PRO A 190 -25.46 -7.62 31.68
C PRO A 190 -24.44 -8.58 32.31
N CYS A 191 -24.65 -8.98 33.56
CA CYS A 191 -23.82 -9.94 34.29
C CYS A 191 -24.68 -10.80 35.24
N LYS A 192 -24.13 -11.92 35.74
CA LYS A 192 -24.85 -12.84 36.63
C LYS A 192 -24.91 -12.33 38.07
N LEU A 193 -23.83 -11.72 38.55
CA LEU A 193 -23.69 -11.24 39.93
C LEU A 193 -22.75 -10.03 40.05
N ILE A 194 -22.83 -9.34 41.19
CA ILE A 194 -21.93 -8.23 41.56
C ILE A 194 -21.15 -8.61 42.81
N MET A 195 -19.83 -8.50 42.75
CA MET A 195 -18.96 -8.63 43.93
C MET A 195 -18.66 -7.24 44.50
N HIS A 196 -19.27 -6.91 45.64
CA HIS A 196 -19.04 -5.66 46.35
C HIS A 196 -17.77 -5.75 47.20
N ALA A 197 -16.66 -5.24 46.68
CA ALA A 197 -15.37 -5.27 47.36
C ALA A 197 -15.14 -4.00 48.18
N VAL A 198 -14.79 -4.16 49.45
CA VAL A 198 -14.51 -3.04 50.36
C VAL A 198 -13.01 -2.78 50.40
N GLY A 199 -12.58 -1.83 49.58
CA GLY A 199 -11.18 -1.38 49.53
C GLY A 199 -10.81 -0.44 50.70
N PRO A 200 -9.51 -0.25 51.00
CA PRO A 200 -9.08 0.65 52.05
C PRO A 200 -9.16 2.12 51.64
N ARG A 201 -9.52 2.98 52.60
CA ARG A 201 -9.32 4.43 52.49
C ARG A 201 -7.83 4.73 52.62
N TRP A 202 -7.29 5.52 51.71
CA TRP A 202 -5.87 5.82 51.71
C TRP A 202 -5.47 6.70 52.91
N ALA A 203 -4.48 6.21 53.65
CA ALA A 203 -3.81 6.96 54.69
C ALA A 203 -2.30 6.82 54.49
N SER A 204 -1.61 7.92 54.17
CA SER A 204 -0.16 7.91 53.94
C SER A 204 0.62 7.43 55.16
N ALA A 205 0.14 7.73 56.37
CA ALA A 205 0.71 7.28 57.64
C ALA A 205 0.58 5.76 57.88
N ASP A 206 -0.36 5.08 57.21
CA ASP A 206 -0.63 3.64 57.37
C ASP A 206 -0.63 2.93 56.00
N ARG A 207 0.36 3.28 55.18
CA ARG A 207 0.46 2.83 53.79
C ARG A 207 0.54 1.31 53.66
N GLU A 208 1.22 0.63 54.57
CA GLU A 208 1.44 -0.83 54.51
C GLU A 208 0.15 -1.59 54.77
N ARG A 209 -0.64 -1.15 55.75
CA ARG A 209 -1.97 -1.72 55.99
C ARG A 209 -2.90 -1.45 54.81
N CYS A 210 -2.86 -0.26 54.22
CA CYS A 210 -3.62 0.03 52.99
C CYS A 210 -3.23 -0.92 51.86
N PHE A 211 -1.94 -1.19 51.66
CA PHE A 211 -1.48 -2.15 50.66
C PHE A 211 -2.02 -3.54 50.95
N HIS A 212 -1.80 -4.05 52.18
CA HIS A 212 -2.26 -5.37 52.59
C HIS A 212 -3.78 -5.54 52.45
N LYS A 213 -4.57 -4.52 52.82
CA LYS A 213 -6.02 -4.57 52.72
C LYS A 213 -6.51 -4.58 51.27
N LEU A 214 -5.88 -3.82 50.37
CA LEU A 214 -6.19 -3.87 48.94
C LEU A 214 -5.82 -5.23 48.34
N GLN A 215 -4.66 -5.79 48.69
CA GLN A 215 -4.25 -7.14 48.27
C GLN A 215 -5.26 -8.18 48.75
N THR A 216 -5.70 -8.09 50.02
CA THR A 216 -6.68 -9.00 50.61
C THR A 216 -8.02 -8.95 49.86
N ALA A 217 -8.50 -7.75 49.50
CA ALA A 217 -9.72 -7.59 48.71
C ALA A 217 -9.61 -8.28 47.34
N ILE A 218 -8.50 -8.09 46.62
CA ILE A 218 -8.26 -8.74 45.33
C ILE A 218 -8.15 -10.26 45.46
N LYS A 219 -7.44 -10.78 46.49
CA LYS A 219 -7.38 -12.23 46.75
C LYS A 219 -8.77 -12.82 47.04
N ASN A 220 -9.62 -12.12 47.80
CA ASN A 220 -10.98 -12.56 48.09
C ASN A 220 -11.89 -12.55 46.86
N ILE A 221 -11.74 -11.58 45.95
CA ILE A 221 -12.42 -11.57 44.64
C ILE A 221 -12.05 -12.82 43.84
N LEU A 222 -10.75 -13.11 43.71
CA LEU A 222 -10.26 -14.26 42.94
C LEU A 222 -10.65 -15.60 43.58
N ASN A 223 -10.57 -15.71 44.91
CA ASN A 223 -11.04 -16.89 45.65
C ASN A 223 -12.51 -17.20 45.33
N TYR A 224 -13.37 -16.18 45.34
CA TYR A 224 -14.78 -16.37 45.04
C TYR A 224 -14.98 -16.79 43.57
N ALA A 225 -14.30 -16.13 42.64
CA ALA A 225 -14.40 -16.42 41.21
C ALA A 225 -13.92 -17.84 40.84
N ILE A 226 -12.91 -18.36 41.53
CA ILE A 226 -12.28 -19.65 41.20
C ILE A 226 -12.90 -20.82 41.98
N PHE A 227 -13.21 -20.64 43.27
CA PHE A 227 -13.56 -21.77 44.15
C PHE A 227 -15.02 -21.84 44.56
N HIS A 228 -15.75 -20.72 44.54
CA HIS A 228 -17.11 -20.66 45.08
C HIS A 228 -18.20 -20.72 44.01
N ASN A 229 -17.87 -20.56 42.73
CA ASN A 229 -18.86 -20.55 41.66
C ASN A 229 -18.35 -21.28 40.41
N GLU A 230 -18.95 -22.43 40.10
CA GLU A 230 -18.56 -23.28 38.97
C GLU A 230 -18.97 -22.69 37.59
N CYS A 231 -19.71 -21.58 37.55
CA CYS A 231 -20.27 -21.01 36.32
C CYS A 231 -19.72 -19.64 35.93
N LEU A 232 -18.63 -19.16 36.56
CA LEU A 232 -17.97 -17.89 36.20
C LEU A 232 -16.77 -18.16 35.28
N GLU A 233 -16.87 -17.71 34.04
CA GLU A 233 -15.76 -17.76 33.08
C GLU A 233 -15.06 -16.40 32.93
N THR A 234 -15.76 -15.30 33.21
CA THR A 234 -15.25 -13.93 33.01
C THR A 234 -15.56 -12.98 34.18
N ILE A 235 -14.60 -12.13 34.55
CA ILE A 235 -14.78 -11.15 35.64
C ILE A 235 -14.19 -9.77 35.28
N ALA A 236 -14.90 -8.69 35.61
CA ALA A 236 -14.42 -7.31 35.44
C ALA A 236 -14.08 -6.63 36.78
N ILE A 237 -12.86 -6.10 36.90
CA ILE A 237 -12.29 -5.49 38.10
C ILE A 237 -11.93 -4.02 37.82
N PRO A 238 -12.49 -3.04 38.55
CA PRO A 238 -12.13 -1.63 38.43
C PRO A 238 -10.86 -1.29 39.24
N ALA A 239 -10.39 -0.04 39.16
CA ALA A 239 -9.35 0.49 40.03
C ALA A 239 -9.87 0.70 41.48
N LEU A 240 -9.94 -0.42 42.21
CA LEU A 240 -10.54 -0.49 43.54
C LEU A 240 -9.84 0.47 44.53
N SER A 241 -10.57 1.46 45.04
CA SER A 241 -10.14 2.51 45.98
C SER A 241 -9.50 3.78 45.37
N SER A 242 -9.27 3.84 44.06
CA SER A 242 -8.56 5.00 43.45
C SER A 242 -9.42 6.26 43.29
N GLY A 243 -10.74 6.14 43.41
CA GLY A 243 -11.69 7.26 43.36
C GLY A 243 -11.86 7.93 44.72
N ILE A 244 -13.08 7.86 45.29
CA ILE A 244 -13.46 8.52 46.55
C ILE A 244 -12.53 8.18 47.73
N PHE A 245 -11.91 6.99 47.74
CA PHE A 245 -10.99 6.55 48.80
C PHE A 245 -9.56 7.09 48.64
N ASN A 246 -9.31 7.90 47.62
CA ASN A 246 -8.07 8.64 47.36
C ASN A 246 -6.80 7.79 47.36
N PHE A 247 -6.90 6.49 47.03
CA PHE A 247 -5.73 5.64 46.87
C PHE A 247 -4.96 6.08 45.62
N PRO A 248 -3.64 6.40 45.70
CA PRO A 248 -2.89 6.88 44.56
C PRO A 248 -3.00 5.92 43.37
N LEU A 249 -3.52 6.41 42.25
CA LEU A 249 -3.94 5.60 41.11
C LEU A 249 -2.86 4.61 40.64
N ASN A 250 -1.63 5.07 40.42
CA ASN A 250 -0.53 4.22 39.97
C ASN A 250 -0.15 3.13 40.98
N LEU A 251 -0.23 3.43 42.28
CA LEU A 251 0.01 2.43 43.33
C LEU A 251 -1.14 1.42 43.37
N CYS A 252 -2.38 1.90 43.25
CA CYS A 252 -3.58 1.07 43.21
C CYS A 252 -3.51 0.05 42.07
N THR A 253 -3.34 0.49 40.83
CA THR A 253 -3.30 -0.40 39.65
C THR A 253 -2.12 -1.36 39.72
N HIS A 254 -0.94 -0.90 40.16
CA HIS A 254 0.23 -1.75 40.36
C HIS A 254 -0.03 -2.86 41.38
N ILE A 255 -0.62 -2.54 42.54
CA ILE A 255 -0.94 -3.53 43.58
C ILE A 255 -1.96 -4.55 43.07
N ILE A 256 -3.01 -4.11 42.36
CA ILE A 256 -4.03 -5.00 41.80
C ILE A 256 -3.40 -6.02 40.84
N VAL A 257 -2.68 -5.54 39.82
CA VAL A 257 -2.03 -6.41 38.81
C VAL A 257 -1.02 -7.35 39.46
N LYS A 258 -0.18 -6.83 40.37
CA LYS A 258 0.83 -7.64 41.07
C LYS A 258 0.19 -8.73 41.92
N THR A 259 -0.92 -8.42 42.59
CA THR A 259 -1.64 -9.39 43.41
C THR A 259 -2.25 -10.49 42.56
N ILE A 260 -2.87 -10.17 41.43
CA ILE A 260 -3.40 -11.17 40.49
C ILE A 260 -2.28 -12.10 40.02
N ARG A 261 -1.14 -11.56 39.59
CA ARG A 261 0.01 -12.36 39.14
C ARG A 261 0.51 -13.31 40.24
N LEU A 262 0.76 -12.80 41.44
CA LEU A 262 1.30 -13.60 42.55
C LEU A 262 0.30 -14.66 43.01
N TYR A 263 -0.98 -14.31 43.11
CA TYR A 263 -2.02 -15.24 43.51
C TYR A 263 -2.12 -16.45 42.56
N LEU A 264 -2.04 -16.22 41.25
CA LEU A 264 -2.07 -17.29 40.24
C LEU A 264 -0.79 -18.16 40.24
N GLN A 265 0.30 -17.70 40.84
CA GLN A 265 1.50 -18.53 41.06
C GLN A 265 1.37 -19.43 42.30
N GLU A 266 0.59 -19.00 43.30
CA GLU A 266 0.41 -19.71 44.58
C GLU A 266 -0.65 -20.80 44.52
N VAL A 267 -1.63 -20.69 43.60
CA VAL A 267 -2.85 -21.51 43.60
C VAL A 267 -2.91 -22.43 42.38
N GLN A 268 -3.24 -23.72 42.57
CA GLN A 268 -3.55 -24.62 41.45
C GLN A 268 -4.91 -24.27 40.84
N TRP A 269 -4.87 -23.74 39.63
CA TRP A 269 -6.07 -23.32 38.89
C TRP A 269 -6.86 -24.52 38.33
N THR A 270 -8.17 -24.50 38.53
CA THR A 270 -9.13 -25.44 37.94
C THR A 270 -10.04 -24.71 36.94
N ARG A 271 -10.55 -25.45 35.96
CA ARG A 271 -10.76 -25.08 34.55
C ARG A 271 -11.76 -23.94 34.20
N ASN A 272 -12.37 -23.25 35.17
CA ASN A 272 -13.58 -22.47 34.88
C ASN A 272 -13.32 -21.00 34.49
N LEU A 273 -12.47 -20.26 35.22
CA LEU A 273 -12.21 -18.85 34.93
C LEU A 273 -11.24 -18.68 33.74
N LYS A 274 -11.72 -18.10 32.63
CA LYS A 274 -10.98 -17.93 31.37
C LYS A 274 -10.45 -16.51 31.16
N GLU A 275 -11.16 -15.47 31.62
CA GLU A 275 -10.77 -14.07 31.37
C GLU A 275 -10.94 -13.15 32.59
N ILE A 276 -9.92 -12.31 32.85
CA ILE A 276 -9.92 -11.25 33.87
C ILE A 276 -9.80 -9.90 33.17
N HIS A 277 -10.82 -9.05 33.27
CA HIS A 277 -10.87 -7.73 32.63
C HIS A 277 -10.60 -6.62 33.65
N LEU A 278 -9.60 -5.79 33.41
CA LEU A 278 -9.34 -4.57 34.18
C LEU A 278 -9.99 -3.39 33.45
N VAL A 279 -11.08 -2.84 34.00
CA VAL A 279 -11.98 -1.95 33.25
C VAL A 279 -12.06 -0.57 33.88
N SER A 280 -12.02 0.48 33.07
CA SER A 280 -12.39 1.84 33.46
C SER A 280 -12.88 2.65 32.26
N ASN A 281 -13.76 3.62 32.49
CA ASN A 281 -14.18 4.58 31.46
C ASN A 281 -13.26 5.83 31.41
N GLU A 282 -12.40 6.01 32.40
CA GLU A 282 -11.49 7.14 32.52
C GLU A 282 -10.13 6.82 31.89
N ASP A 283 -9.73 7.59 30.87
CA ASP A 283 -8.45 7.43 30.18
C ASP A 283 -7.21 7.33 31.10
N PRO A 284 -7.06 8.17 32.16
CA PRO A 284 -5.93 8.06 33.07
C PRO A 284 -5.87 6.72 33.81
N THR A 285 -7.04 6.17 34.18
CA THR A 285 -7.16 4.91 34.91
C THR A 285 -6.86 3.73 33.98
N VAL A 286 -7.35 3.77 32.74
CA VAL A 286 -7.03 2.79 31.70
C VAL A 286 -5.52 2.77 31.41
N ALA A 287 -4.90 3.93 31.26
CA ALA A 287 -3.46 4.06 31.05
C ALA A 287 -2.65 3.52 32.24
N ALA A 288 -3.09 3.81 33.48
CA ALA A 288 -2.43 3.32 34.69
C ALA A 288 -2.51 1.78 34.82
N PHE A 289 -3.64 1.17 34.45
CA PHE A 289 -3.75 -0.29 34.39
C PHE A 289 -2.87 -0.89 33.30
N LYS A 290 -2.89 -0.31 32.08
CA LYS A 290 -2.04 -0.74 30.97
C LYS A 290 -0.57 -0.71 31.38
N SER A 291 -0.11 0.41 31.96
CA SER A 291 1.28 0.57 32.39
C SER A 291 1.68 -0.43 33.49
N ALA A 292 0.80 -0.65 34.48
CA ALA A 292 1.02 -1.67 35.51
C ALA A 292 1.12 -3.08 34.92
N SER A 293 0.21 -3.42 33.99
CA SER A 293 0.19 -4.70 33.29
C SER A 293 1.44 -4.93 32.44
N GLU A 294 1.86 -3.94 31.65
CA GLU A 294 3.10 -4.02 30.86
C GLU A 294 4.34 -4.19 31.76
N SER A 295 4.39 -3.45 32.88
CA SER A 295 5.50 -3.50 33.82
C SER A 295 5.59 -4.84 34.58
N ILE A 296 4.47 -5.49 34.89
CA ILE A 296 4.42 -6.66 35.78
C ILE A 296 4.30 -7.97 35.00
N LEU A 297 3.54 -7.96 33.91
CA LEU A 297 3.20 -9.15 33.12
C LEU A 297 4.01 -9.24 31.82
N GLY A 298 4.68 -8.15 31.43
CA GLY A 298 5.49 -8.06 30.22
C GLY A 298 4.70 -7.53 29.02
N MET A 299 5.26 -7.75 27.82
CA MET A 299 4.79 -7.14 26.57
C MET A 299 3.30 -7.38 26.30
N ASN A 300 2.63 -6.33 25.83
CA ASN A 300 1.23 -6.33 25.41
C ASN A 300 1.04 -7.21 24.17
N GLU A 301 0.20 -8.23 24.27
CA GLU A 301 -0.12 -9.18 23.19
C GLU A 301 -1.37 -8.77 22.40
N LEU A 302 -1.96 -7.61 22.69
CA LEU A 302 -3.18 -7.12 22.03
C LEU A 302 -3.03 -7.06 20.50
N ARG A 303 -1.92 -6.52 19.97
CA ARG A 303 -1.67 -6.47 18.51
C ARG A 303 -1.49 -7.85 17.88
N SER A 304 -1.10 -8.85 18.67
CA SER A 304 -1.00 -10.24 18.26
C SER A 304 -2.38 -10.90 18.10
N TRP A 305 -3.42 -10.28 18.67
CA TRP A 305 -4.80 -10.77 18.68
C TRP A 305 -5.81 -9.86 17.94
N GLU A 306 -5.49 -8.58 17.69
CA GLU A 306 -6.33 -7.63 16.91
C GLU A 306 -6.45 -7.97 15.41
N ASN A 307 -5.70 -8.96 14.90
CA ASN A 307 -5.88 -9.53 13.55
C ASN A 307 -6.81 -10.77 13.53
N GLN A 308 -7.63 -10.97 14.57
CA GLN A 308 -8.58 -12.09 14.66
C GLN A 308 -10.04 -11.63 14.63
N GLU A 309 -10.52 -11.17 13.48
CA GLU A 309 -11.92 -11.39 13.10
C GLU A 309 -11.98 -12.67 12.25
N ALA A 310 -12.54 -13.73 12.84
CA ALA A 310 -12.78 -15.06 12.27
C ALA A 310 -11.57 -15.72 11.55
N THR A 311 -10.42 -15.85 12.22
CA THR A 311 -9.25 -16.59 11.69
C THR A 311 -8.87 -17.79 12.55
N ALA A 312 -8.44 -18.86 11.88
CA ALA A 312 -7.94 -20.10 12.48
C ALA A 312 -6.83 -19.85 13.53
N PRO A 313 -6.59 -20.79 14.47
CA PRO A 313 -5.71 -20.59 15.63
C PRO A 313 -4.31 -20.08 15.25
N PHE A 314 -3.64 -19.33 16.15
CA PHE A 314 -2.28 -18.74 15.96
C PHE A 314 -1.27 -19.70 15.31
N ASN A 315 -1.39 -20.99 15.61
CA ASN A 315 -0.55 -22.05 15.05
C ASN A 315 -0.98 -22.54 13.66
N THR A 316 -1.80 -21.81 12.92
CA THR A 316 -2.37 -22.24 11.63
C THR A 316 -2.15 -21.17 10.57
N MET A 317 -1.67 -21.60 9.39
CA MET A 317 -1.52 -20.79 8.19
C MET A 317 -2.33 -21.43 7.06
N VAL A 318 -3.14 -20.64 6.36
CA VAL A 318 -3.95 -21.10 5.22
C VAL A 318 -3.52 -20.35 3.96
N THR A 319 -3.32 -21.07 2.87
CA THR A 319 -2.89 -20.52 1.57
C THR A 319 -3.58 -21.29 0.46
N ASN A 320 -4.45 -20.64 -0.33
CA ASN A 320 -5.24 -21.22 -1.43
C ASN A 320 -5.94 -22.54 -1.04
N ASN A 321 -5.27 -23.69 -1.22
CA ASN A 321 -5.74 -25.04 -0.94
C ASN A 321 -4.86 -25.80 0.08
N LEU A 322 -3.83 -25.20 0.67
CA LEU A 322 -2.94 -25.82 1.65
C LEU A 322 -3.17 -25.21 3.04
N THR A 323 -3.30 -26.07 4.05
CA THR A 323 -3.37 -25.66 5.45
C THR A 323 -2.14 -26.17 6.19
N ALA A 324 -1.35 -25.28 6.79
CA ALA A 324 -0.19 -25.62 7.59
C ALA A 324 -0.45 -25.35 9.08
N HIS A 325 -0.10 -26.30 9.95
CA HIS A 325 -0.22 -26.15 11.41
C HIS A 325 1.14 -26.31 12.11
N ILE A 326 1.37 -25.59 13.20
CA ILE A 326 2.42 -25.91 14.18
C ILE A 326 1.77 -26.64 15.36
N VAL A 327 2.22 -27.85 15.63
CA VAL A 327 1.71 -28.67 16.72
C VAL A 327 2.81 -28.90 17.73
N GLN A 328 2.62 -28.46 18.98
CA GLN A 328 3.51 -28.83 20.06
C GLN A 328 3.13 -30.22 20.56
N GLY A 329 3.93 -31.23 20.22
CA GLY A 329 3.55 -32.63 20.44
C GLY A 329 4.61 -33.62 19.99
N ARG A 330 4.28 -34.91 20.12
CA ARG A 330 5.11 -36.04 19.70
C ARG A 330 4.75 -36.45 18.28
N ILE A 331 5.77 -36.67 17.44
CA ILE A 331 5.57 -37.00 16.02
C ILE A 331 4.96 -38.39 15.84
N GLU A 332 5.31 -39.34 16.71
CA GLU A 332 4.78 -40.71 16.72
C GLU A 332 3.29 -40.79 17.10
N LEU A 333 2.71 -39.72 17.64
CA LEU A 333 1.30 -39.64 18.06
C LEU A 333 0.41 -38.89 17.08
N GLN A 334 0.90 -38.51 15.89
CA GLN A 334 0.08 -37.80 14.92
C GLN A 334 -0.83 -38.72 14.11
N GLU A 335 -2.02 -38.21 13.78
CA GLU A 335 -3.08 -38.94 13.05
C GLU A 335 -3.20 -38.52 11.57
N THR A 336 -2.13 -37.97 10.98
CA THR A 336 -2.13 -37.61 9.54
C THR A 336 -1.91 -38.83 8.66
N ASP A 337 -2.28 -38.75 7.38
CA ASP A 337 -2.08 -39.85 6.40
C ASP A 337 -0.60 -40.26 6.32
N VAL A 338 0.31 -39.29 6.46
CA VAL A 338 1.76 -39.50 6.43
C VAL A 338 2.44 -38.96 7.67
N ILE A 339 3.39 -39.71 8.22
CA ILE A 339 4.41 -39.22 9.16
C ILE A 339 5.77 -39.20 8.46
N VAL A 340 6.50 -38.09 8.57
CA VAL A 340 7.85 -37.97 8.00
C VAL A 340 8.89 -38.37 9.03
N ASN A 341 9.76 -39.31 8.64
CA ASN A 341 10.89 -39.77 9.42
C ASN A 341 12.22 -39.25 8.82
N SER A 342 13.25 -39.10 9.66
CA SER A 342 14.56 -38.56 9.29
C SER A 342 15.65 -39.59 9.57
N VAL A 343 16.14 -40.29 8.56
CA VAL A 343 17.05 -41.43 8.72
C VAL A 343 18.45 -41.12 8.18
N THR A 344 19.50 -41.54 8.90
CA THR A 344 20.90 -41.38 8.47
C THR A 344 21.53 -42.73 8.10
N PRO A 345 22.54 -42.78 7.22
CA PRO A 345 23.11 -44.04 6.74
C PRO A 345 23.88 -44.80 7.82
N SER A 346 24.40 -44.07 8.82
CA SER A 346 25.18 -44.65 9.91
C SER A 346 24.36 -45.59 10.79
N HIS A 347 23.09 -45.25 11.09
CA HIS A 347 22.15 -46.11 11.82
C HIS A 347 20.71 -45.66 11.49
N TYR A 348 20.10 -46.22 10.44
CA TYR A 348 18.82 -45.76 9.86
C TYR A 348 17.74 -45.42 10.90
N PHE A 349 17.49 -46.30 11.87
CA PHE A 349 16.52 -46.06 12.95
C PHE A 349 17.17 -45.80 14.33
N GLY A 350 18.49 -45.93 14.46
CA GLY A 350 19.22 -45.83 15.73
C GLY A 350 19.87 -44.48 16.01
N ALA A 351 20.07 -43.62 15.00
CA ALA A 351 20.91 -42.43 15.15
C ALA A 351 20.20 -41.18 15.69
N GLY A 352 18.86 -41.08 15.59
CA GLY A 352 18.14 -39.83 15.88
C GLY A 352 16.87 -40.04 16.73
N PRO A 353 16.53 -39.07 17.61
CA PRO A 353 15.41 -39.21 18.56
C PRO A 353 14.05 -39.39 17.88
N VAL A 354 13.86 -38.79 16.70
CA VAL A 354 12.64 -38.94 15.88
C VAL A 354 12.51 -40.36 15.33
N SER A 355 13.57 -40.91 14.73
CA SER A 355 13.53 -42.26 14.15
C SER A 355 13.34 -43.33 15.22
N GLN A 356 13.94 -43.12 16.40
CA GLN A 356 13.77 -43.99 17.55
C GLN A 356 12.33 -43.98 18.08
N SER A 357 11.70 -42.80 18.23
CA SER A 357 10.31 -42.72 18.70
C SER A 357 9.33 -43.34 17.70
N ILE A 358 9.58 -43.15 16.40
CA ILE A 358 8.80 -43.76 15.32
C ILE A 358 8.97 -45.29 15.33
N LEU A 359 10.20 -45.82 15.44
CA LEU A 359 10.45 -47.27 15.51
C LEU A 359 9.77 -47.89 16.74
N GLN A 360 9.93 -47.27 17.91
CA GLN A 360 9.35 -47.74 19.17
C GLN A 360 7.82 -47.85 19.09
N GLN A 361 7.16 -46.89 18.44
CA GLN A 361 5.71 -46.87 18.31
C GLN A 361 5.21 -47.77 17.17
N ALA A 362 5.90 -47.79 16.02
CA ALA A 362 5.49 -48.57 14.84
C ALA A 362 5.74 -50.08 14.98
N GLY A 363 6.77 -50.47 15.73
CA GLY A 363 7.27 -51.84 15.85
C GLY A 363 8.33 -52.19 14.79
N ASP A 364 9.09 -53.26 15.04
CA ASP A 364 10.22 -53.72 14.21
C ASP A 364 9.82 -54.10 12.76
N GLU A 365 8.53 -54.22 12.49
CA GLU A 365 7.98 -54.41 11.15
C GLU A 365 8.34 -53.26 10.19
N ILE A 366 8.41 -52.03 10.69
CA ILE A 366 8.74 -50.85 9.87
C ILE A 366 10.18 -50.92 9.35
N GLU A 367 11.11 -51.40 10.18
CA GLU A 367 12.51 -51.54 9.80
C GLU A 367 12.69 -52.67 8.77
N ARG A 368 11.94 -53.77 8.91
CA ARG A 368 11.95 -54.87 7.92
C ARG A 368 11.41 -54.43 6.56
N GLU A 369 10.32 -53.67 6.51
CA GLU A 369 9.79 -53.12 5.25
C GLU A 369 10.73 -52.07 4.66
N PHE A 370 11.31 -51.21 5.49
CA PHE A 370 12.30 -50.24 5.07
C PHE A 370 13.52 -50.90 4.40
N GLN A 371 14.10 -51.93 5.03
CA GLN A 371 15.22 -52.70 4.47
C GLN A 371 14.84 -53.44 3.18
N LYS A 372 13.60 -53.95 3.09
CA LYS A 372 13.10 -54.60 1.87
C LYS A 372 12.96 -53.61 0.71
N ASN A 373 12.54 -52.38 0.99
CA ASN A 373 12.28 -51.36 -0.02
C ASN A 373 13.56 -50.61 -0.44
N MET A 374 14.68 -50.81 0.26
CA MET A 374 15.97 -50.21 -0.10
C MET A 374 16.45 -50.66 -1.48
N PRO A 375 16.82 -49.73 -2.38
CA PRO A 375 17.33 -50.09 -3.70
C PRO A 375 18.66 -50.85 -3.61
N ARG A 376 18.79 -51.92 -4.41
CA ARG A 376 19.97 -52.80 -4.43
C ARG A 376 21.15 -52.27 -5.26
N THR A 377 20.96 -51.17 -6.00
CA THR A 377 21.92 -50.59 -6.96
C THR A 377 22.06 -49.09 -6.77
N SER A 378 23.29 -48.56 -6.85
CA SER A 378 23.63 -47.16 -6.54
C SER A 378 23.16 -46.12 -7.57
N GLN A 379 22.54 -46.54 -8.69
CA GLN A 379 22.07 -45.66 -9.74
C GLN A 379 20.69 -45.04 -9.48
N ASP A 380 19.90 -45.58 -8.53
CA ASP A 380 18.60 -45.04 -8.13
C ASP A 380 18.67 -44.42 -6.72
N SER A 381 19.27 -43.23 -6.60
CA SER A 381 19.29 -42.50 -5.32
C SER A 381 17.89 -41.94 -4.99
N GLN A 382 17.10 -42.72 -4.26
CA GLN A 382 15.79 -42.28 -3.78
C GLN A 382 15.96 -41.46 -2.49
N LEU A 383 15.68 -40.15 -2.54
CA LEU A 383 15.80 -39.26 -1.37
C LEU A 383 14.70 -39.50 -0.31
N VAL A 384 13.56 -40.05 -0.72
CA VAL A 384 12.41 -40.32 0.16
C VAL A 384 11.90 -41.73 -0.08
N LEU A 385 12.11 -42.63 0.87
CA LEU A 385 11.62 -44.01 0.87
C LEU A 385 10.27 -44.10 1.59
N VAL A 386 9.38 -45.02 1.17
CA VAL A 386 8.02 -45.14 1.72
C VAL A 386 7.84 -46.52 2.34
N THR A 387 7.26 -46.56 3.54
CA THR A 387 6.75 -47.77 4.21
C THR A 387 5.32 -47.54 4.69
N LYS A 388 4.65 -48.58 5.18
CA LYS A 388 3.39 -48.47 5.91
C LYS A 388 3.62 -47.88 7.31
N GLY A 389 2.54 -47.36 7.91
CA GLY A 389 2.55 -46.86 9.29
C GLY A 389 2.62 -47.94 10.38
N PHE A 390 2.24 -49.18 10.06
CA PHE A 390 2.15 -50.29 11.03
C PHE A 390 1.29 -49.93 12.25
N LYS A 391 1.89 -49.89 13.45
CA LYS A 391 1.18 -49.55 14.70
C LYS A 391 1.03 -48.03 14.92
N LEU A 392 1.56 -47.20 14.02
CA LEU A 392 1.26 -45.76 14.01
C LEU A 392 -0.15 -45.52 13.47
N SER A 393 -0.73 -44.37 13.80
CA SER A 393 -2.06 -43.97 13.33
C SER A 393 -2.09 -43.51 11.86
N CYS A 394 -0.92 -43.35 11.24
CA CYS A 394 -0.76 -42.92 9.84
C CYS A 394 -0.82 -44.09 8.84
N GLN A 395 -1.15 -43.80 7.58
CA GLN A 395 -1.15 -44.81 6.50
C GLN A 395 0.27 -45.15 6.06
N TYR A 396 1.12 -44.13 5.90
CA TYR A 396 2.48 -44.26 5.41
C TYR A 396 3.49 -43.51 6.26
N VAL A 397 4.72 -44.02 6.29
CA VAL A 397 5.89 -43.28 6.81
C VAL A 397 6.81 -42.95 5.65
N PHE A 398 7.13 -41.67 5.50
CA PHE A 398 8.08 -41.18 4.49
C PHE A 398 9.44 -40.98 5.14
N HIS A 399 10.41 -41.82 4.79
CA HIS A 399 11.75 -41.79 5.33
C HIS A 399 12.66 -40.93 4.45
N VAL A 400 13.05 -39.77 4.96
CA VAL A 400 14.02 -38.88 4.33
C VAL A 400 15.43 -39.41 4.59
N LEU A 401 16.13 -39.75 3.51
CA LEU A 401 17.47 -40.32 3.53
C LEU A 401 18.52 -39.23 3.45
N TRP A 402 19.23 -39.00 4.55
CA TRP A 402 20.35 -38.07 4.59
C TRP A 402 21.63 -38.72 4.11
N ASP A 403 22.47 -38.00 3.37
CA ASP A 403 23.80 -38.45 2.95
C ASP A 403 24.86 -37.83 3.88
N SER A 404 25.89 -38.59 4.24
CA SER A 404 26.93 -38.18 5.18
C SER A 404 27.92 -37.17 4.60
N GLU A 405 28.00 -36.99 3.27
CA GLU A 405 29.10 -36.24 2.64
C GLU A 405 28.70 -34.92 1.97
N SER A 406 27.44 -34.48 2.05
CA SER A 406 27.03 -33.28 1.31
C SER A 406 27.33 -31.98 2.07
N SER A 407 28.17 -31.12 1.51
CA SER A 407 28.40 -29.73 1.95
C SER A 407 27.19 -28.79 1.72
N ARG A 408 26.05 -29.33 1.27
CA ARG A 408 24.85 -28.59 0.84
C ARG A 408 23.58 -29.12 1.54
N THR A 409 23.63 -29.24 2.86
CA THR A 409 22.53 -29.73 3.72
C THR A 409 21.22 -28.95 3.54
N ASP A 410 21.29 -27.63 3.34
CA ASP A 410 20.12 -26.78 3.05
C ASP A 410 19.38 -27.19 1.77
N MET A 411 20.11 -27.52 0.69
CA MET A 411 19.50 -27.95 -0.56
C MET A 411 18.88 -29.34 -0.43
N ARG A 412 19.49 -30.23 0.35
CA ARG A 412 18.93 -31.55 0.62
C ARG A 412 17.66 -31.47 1.45
N LEU A 413 17.59 -30.58 2.46
CA LEU A 413 16.37 -30.34 3.22
C LEU A 413 15.24 -29.83 2.31
N LYS A 414 15.56 -28.86 1.45
CA LYS A 414 14.66 -28.33 0.42
C LYS A 414 14.11 -29.45 -0.48
N ASP A 415 14.99 -30.28 -1.03
CA ASP A 415 14.62 -31.37 -1.91
C ASP A 415 13.80 -32.45 -1.20
N ALA A 416 14.09 -32.72 0.08
CA ALA A 416 13.37 -33.68 0.89
C ALA A 416 11.91 -33.24 1.13
N VAL A 417 11.71 -32.00 1.58
CA VAL A 417 10.36 -31.44 1.81
C VAL A 417 9.55 -31.47 0.52
N ARG A 418 10.13 -31.01 -0.59
CA ARG A 418 9.49 -31.01 -1.91
C ARG A 418 9.09 -32.42 -2.36
N LYS A 419 10.00 -33.40 -2.29
CA LYS A 419 9.69 -34.78 -2.70
C LYS A 419 8.65 -35.44 -1.81
N CYS A 420 8.63 -35.16 -0.50
CA CYS A 420 7.57 -35.64 0.39
C CYS A 420 6.20 -35.09 -0.05
N LEU A 421 6.11 -33.81 -0.38
CA LEU A 421 4.86 -33.20 -0.85
C LEU A 421 4.44 -33.73 -2.23
N GLU A 422 5.38 -33.91 -3.16
CA GLU A 422 5.14 -34.53 -4.48
C GLU A 422 4.62 -35.98 -4.34
N LYS A 423 5.18 -36.76 -3.41
CA LYS A 423 4.69 -38.12 -3.10
C LYS A 423 3.28 -38.14 -2.52
N CYS A 424 2.87 -37.13 -1.76
CA CYS A 424 1.47 -36.98 -1.36
C CYS A 424 0.53 -36.77 -2.57
N LEU A 425 1.01 -36.19 -3.68
CA LEU A 425 0.26 -36.12 -4.93
C LEU A 425 0.16 -37.50 -5.58
N GLU A 426 1.30 -38.18 -5.73
CA GLU A 426 1.40 -39.52 -6.35
C GLU A 426 0.47 -40.54 -5.69
N LEU A 427 0.42 -40.54 -4.35
CA LEU A 427 -0.36 -41.49 -3.55
C LEU A 427 -1.76 -40.99 -3.18
N ASN A 428 -2.17 -39.85 -3.74
CA ASN A 428 -3.44 -39.17 -3.47
C ASN A 428 -3.78 -38.92 -1.97
N LEU A 429 -2.78 -38.58 -1.15
CA LEU A 429 -2.93 -38.34 0.30
C LEU A 429 -3.30 -36.88 0.63
N THR A 430 -3.97 -36.64 1.76
CA THR A 430 -4.57 -35.35 2.13
C THR A 430 -3.94 -34.68 3.35
N SER A 431 -3.10 -35.40 4.10
CA SER A 431 -2.37 -34.83 5.23
C SER A 431 -0.99 -35.42 5.49
N ILE A 432 -0.05 -34.61 5.95
CA ILE A 432 1.35 -35.00 6.22
C ILE A 432 1.89 -34.27 7.46
N SER A 433 2.58 -35.00 8.35
CA SER A 433 3.25 -34.45 9.53
C SER A 433 4.77 -34.49 9.38
N PHE A 434 5.40 -33.33 9.42
CA PHE A 434 6.86 -33.16 9.47
C PHE A 434 7.34 -32.92 10.91
N PRO A 435 8.44 -33.56 11.35
CA PRO A 435 9.18 -33.10 12.52
C PRO A 435 9.94 -31.80 12.18
N ALA A 436 10.66 -31.20 13.13
CA ALA A 436 11.66 -30.16 12.85
C ALA A 436 12.83 -30.76 12.05
N LEU A 437 12.61 -30.95 10.75
CA LEU A 437 13.46 -31.77 9.91
C LEU A 437 14.83 -31.10 9.71
N GLY A 438 15.90 -31.83 10.01
CA GLY A 438 17.29 -31.35 9.87
C GLY A 438 17.84 -30.58 11.08
N THR A 439 17.05 -30.27 12.11
CA THR A 439 17.51 -29.45 13.26
C THR A 439 18.32 -30.20 14.32
N GLY A 440 18.33 -31.52 14.26
CA GLY A 440 19.14 -32.38 15.13
C GLY A 440 20.52 -32.67 14.54
N ASN A 441 20.85 -33.96 14.44
CA ASN A 441 22.19 -34.43 14.04
C ASN A 441 22.64 -34.06 12.62
N ILE A 442 21.73 -33.51 11.79
CA ILE A 442 22.05 -33.01 10.43
C ILE A 442 22.69 -31.61 10.49
N GLY A 443 22.51 -30.87 11.59
CA GLY A 443 23.21 -29.60 11.84
C GLY A 443 22.63 -28.38 11.12
N VAL A 444 21.40 -28.45 10.59
CA VAL A 444 20.71 -27.26 10.07
C VAL A 444 20.20 -26.45 11.27
N SER A 445 20.57 -25.18 11.37
CA SER A 445 20.06 -24.31 12.45
C SER A 445 18.52 -24.27 12.44
N LYS A 446 17.89 -24.20 13.61
CA LYS A 446 16.42 -24.21 13.80
C LYS A 446 15.72 -23.17 12.93
N GLU A 447 16.30 -21.99 12.80
CA GLU A 447 15.78 -20.86 12.02
C GLU A 447 15.87 -21.13 10.51
N ARG A 448 17.01 -21.65 10.03
CA ARG A 448 17.17 -22.03 8.62
C ARG A 448 16.26 -23.17 8.23
N ALA A 449 16.13 -24.19 9.08
CA ALA A 449 15.26 -25.33 8.82
C ALA A 449 13.80 -24.89 8.70
N ALA A 450 13.32 -24.08 9.65
CA ALA A 450 11.97 -23.49 9.59
C ALA A 450 11.77 -22.72 8.28
N LYS A 451 12.69 -21.82 7.92
CA LYS A 451 12.62 -21.04 6.67
C LYS A 451 12.54 -21.92 5.43
N ILE A 452 13.43 -22.89 5.29
CA ILE A 452 13.46 -23.77 4.12
C ILE A 452 12.16 -24.57 4.03
N MET A 453 11.71 -25.16 5.14
CA MET A 453 10.50 -25.98 5.17
C MET A 453 9.25 -25.16 4.82
N PHE A 454 9.10 -23.95 5.35
CA PHE A 454 7.98 -23.06 4.99
C PHE A 454 8.07 -22.57 3.54
N ASP A 455 9.23 -22.12 3.06
CA ASP A 455 9.40 -21.66 1.68
C ASP A 455 9.04 -22.78 0.67
N GLU A 456 9.42 -24.03 0.92
CA GLU A 456 9.06 -25.17 0.04
C GLU A 456 7.56 -25.51 0.10
N VAL A 457 6.94 -25.49 1.28
CA VAL A 457 5.49 -25.70 1.43
C VAL A 457 4.70 -24.61 0.71
N LEU A 458 5.13 -23.35 0.80
CA LEU A 458 4.53 -22.22 0.08
C LEU A 458 4.69 -22.34 -1.43
N MET A 459 5.88 -22.68 -1.91
CA MET A 459 6.12 -22.88 -3.35
C MET A 459 5.30 -24.05 -3.90
N PHE A 460 5.18 -25.14 -3.15
CA PHE A 460 4.32 -26.26 -3.50
C PHE A 460 2.86 -25.82 -3.61
N ALA A 461 2.37 -25.02 -2.64
CA ALA A 461 1.01 -24.46 -2.67
C ALA A 461 0.78 -23.50 -3.85
N CYS A 462 1.81 -22.78 -4.31
CA CYS A 462 1.72 -21.92 -5.50
C CYS A 462 1.65 -22.73 -6.81
N LYS A 463 2.33 -23.88 -6.86
CA LYS A 463 2.47 -24.70 -8.07
C LYS A 463 1.35 -25.73 -8.25
N HIS A 464 0.74 -26.20 -7.16
CA HIS A 464 -0.23 -27.29 -7.17
C HIS A 464 -1.54 -26.89 -6.48
N ARG A 465 -2.69 -27.29 -7.07
CA ARG A 465 -4.03 -26.94 -6.56
C ARG A 465 -4.65 -28.01 -5.65
N LYS A 466 -3.89 -28.96 -5.12
CA LYS A 466 -4.42 -30.04 -4.26
C LYS A 466 -4.71 -29.55 -2.84
N GLN A 467 -5.83 -30.01 -2.26
CA GLN A 467 -6.09 -29.79 -0.84
C GLN A 467 -5.17 -30.68 0.02
N LEU A 468 -4.27 -30.07 0.79
CA LEU A 468 -3.29 -30.78 1.61
C LEU A 468 -3.13 -30.09 2.97
N THR A 469 -3.17 -30.88 4.04
CA THR A 469 -2.89 -30.41 5.41
C THR A 469 -1.48 -30.80 5.83
N VAL A 470 -0.63 -29.82 6.11
CA VAL A 470 0.75 -30.00 6.57
C VAL A 470 0.84 -29.69 8.06
N LYS A 471 1.37 -30.57 8.89
CA LYS A 471 1.63 -30.31 10.32
C LYS A 471 3.14 -30.29 10.58
N PHE A 472 3.66 -29.22 11.14
CA PHE A 472 5.00 -29.14 11.71
C PHE A 472 4.93 -29.47 13.20
N VAL A 473 5.46 -30.62 13.59
CA VAL A 473 5.32 -31.17 14.93
C VAL A 473 6.61 -30.91 15.69
N ILE A 474 6.51 -30.09 16.72
CA ILE A 474 7.64 -29.66 17.54
C ILE A 474 7.53 -30.30 18.92
N PHE A 475 8.59 -30.96 19.36
CA PHE A 475 8.58 -31.67 20.63
C PHE A 475 8.39 -30.69 21.82
N PRO A 476 7.54 -30.98 22.83
CA PRO A 476 7.10 -29.96 23.79
C PRO A 476 8.18 -29.25 24.61
N VAL A 477 9.34 -29.88 24.82
CA VAL A 477 10.45 -29.25 25.56
C VAL A 477 11.32 -28.35 24.67
N GLU A 478 11.18 -28.42 23.35
CA GLU A 478 11.99 -27.65 22.39
C GLU A 478 11.41 -26.24 22.17
N ILE A 479 11.40 -25.43 23.23
CA ILE A 479 10.83 -24.08 23.22
C ILE A 479 11.49 -23.20 22.15
N GLU A 480 12.81 -23.32 21.95
CA GLU A 480 13.53 -22.56 20.92
C GLU A 480 13.17 -22.97 19.50
N THR A 481 13.01 -24.27 19.24
CA THR A 481 12.58 -24.78 17.92
C THR A 481 11.15 -24.32 17.64
N TYR A 482 10.28 -24.37 18.65
CA TYR A 482 8.90 -23.89 18.54
C TYR A 482 8.86 -22.39 18.25
N LYS A 483 9.69 -21.59 18.92
CA LYS A 483 9.85 -20.16 18.65
C LYS A 483 10.34 -19.91 17.22
N ALA A 484 11.32 -20.65 16.73
CA ALA A 484 11.84 -20.50 15.36
C ALA A 484 10.77 -20.80 14.30
N PHE A 485 10.04 -21.91 14.44
CA PHE A 485 8.95 -22.27 13.52
C PHE A 485 7.76 -21.31 13.61
N SER A 486 7.40 -20.85 14.82
CA SER A 486 6.33 -19.86 15.00
C SER A 486 6.71 -18.52 14.38
N THR A 487 7.95 -18.08 14.58
CA THR A 487 8.47 -16.83 13.97
C THR A 487 8.44 -16.92 12.45
N GLU A 488 8.86 -18.04 11.86
CA GLU A 488 8.83 -18.19 10.41
C GLU A 488 7.41 -18.39 9.87
N MET A 489 6.49 -19.04 10.59
CA MET A 489 5.08 -19.11 10.19
C MET A 489 4.46 -17.71 10.14
N GLU A 490 4.74 -16.84 11.11
CA GLU A 490 4.29 -15.44 11.07
C GLU A 490 4.94 -14.68 9.91
N ARG A 491 6.22 -14.96 9.61
CA ARG A 491 6.91 -14.41 8.44
C ARG A 491 6.32 -14.91 7.12
N ALA A 492 5.94 -16.18 7.06
CA ALA A 492 5.29 -16.84 5.93
C ALA A 492 3.86 -16.34 5.73
N LYS A 493 3.08 -16.15 6.81
CA LYS A 493 1.79 -15.46 6.80
C LYS A 493 1.94 -14.02 6.33
N SER A 494 2.97 -13.31 6.77
CA SER A 494 3.28 -11.94 6.32
C SER A 494 3.73 -11.90 4.85
N LYS A 495 4.50 -12.88 4.37
CA LYS A 495 4.87 -13.04 2.94
C LYS A 495 3.66 -13.36 2.08
N LEU A 496 2.81 -14.29 2.55
CA LEU A 496 1.53 -14.62 1.94
C LEU A 496 0.61 -13.41 1.95
N GLN A 497 0.56 -12.63 3.03
CA GLN A 497 -0.12 -11.35 3.10
C GLN A 497 0.55 -10.38 2.13
N SER A 498 1.85 -10.17 2.01
CA SER A 498 2.42 -9.31 0.96
C SER A 498 2.15 -9.78 -0.48
N LEU A 499 1.93 -11.07 -0.69
CA LEU A 499 1.52 -11.65 -1.99
C LEU A 499 -0.03 -11.69 -2.16
N SER A 500 -0.80 -11.48 -1.09
CA SER A 500 -2.28 -11.46 -1.05
C SER A 500 -2.87 -10.16 -0.44
N SER A 501 -2.04 -9.15 -0.23
CA SER A 501 -2.21 -7.93 0.59
C SER A 501 -0.90 -7.11 0.52
N ASN A 502 -0.66 -6.41 -0.60
CA ASN A 502 0.18 -5.20 -0.59
C ASN A 502 -0.57 -4.08 0.18
N ARG A 503 -0.88 -4.36 1.45
CA ARG A 503 -1.48 -3.50 2.48
C ARG A 503 -0.33 -2.83 3.24
N ALA A 504 -0.44 -1.51 3.39
CA ALA A 504 0.50 -0.53 3.95
C ALA A 504 0.82 -0.78 5.47
N PRO A 505 1.51 0.11 6.26
CA PRO A 505 2.04 1.47 5.98
C PRO A 505 3.35 1.88 6.71
N TRP A 506 3.97 3.01 6.33
CA TRP A 506 4.30 4.12 7.26
C TRP A 506 4.91 5.36 6.57
N GLU A 507 4.38 6.52 6.93
CA GLU A 507 4.95 7.86 6.72
C GLU A 507 5.82 8.28 7.92
N THR A 508 6.77 9.20 7.67
CA THR A 508 7.40 10.03 8.70
C THR A 508 6.97 11.49 8.57
N ARG A 509 6.11 11.90 9.49
CA ARG A 509 6.23 13.03 10.44
C ARG A 509 6.89 14.34 9.96
N GLU A 510 6.06 15.31 9.63
CA GLU A 510 6.06 16.75 10.01
C GLU A 510 4.71 17.28 9.47
N GLU A 511 3.78 17.87 10.23
CA GLU A 511 3.90 19.09 11.00
C GLU A 511 2.99 19.08 12.24
N LYS A 512 3.48 19.74 13.30
CA LYS A 512 2.73 20.02 14.52
C LYS A 512 2.43 21.51 14.52
N ARG A 513 1.14 21.81 14.77
CA ARG A 513 0.54 23.05 15.31
C ARG A 513 -0.15 23.95 14.29
N GLU A 514 -1.48 23.88 14.25
CA GLU A 514 -2.34 24.95 14.77
C GLU A 514 -3.80 24.48 15.02
N ASN A 515 -4.21 24.64 16.27
CA ASN A 515 -5.55 24.80 16.87
C ASN A 515 -6.80 24.07 16.32
N GLY A 516 -7.44 23.34 17.24
CA GLY A 516 -8.90 23.18 17.33
C GLY A 516 -9.42 21.80 16.91
N LEU A 517 -10.17 21.16 17.83
CA LEU A 517 -10.98 19.95 17.62
C LEU A 517 -11.37 19.71 16.15
N LYS A 518 -10.74 18.73 15.50
CA LYS A 518 -11.26 18.13 14.27
C LYS A 518 -11.03 16.63 14.30
N ALA A 519 -12.13 15.88 14.25
CA ALA A 519 -12.13 14.48 13.88
C ALA A 519 -11.27 14.32 12.61
N LYS A 520 -10.38 13.31 12.57
CA LYS A 520 -9.75 12.91 11.30
C LYS A 520 -10.91 12.72 10.32
N SER A 521 -10.93 13.50 9.25
CA SER A 521 -12.00 13.43 8.25
C SER A 521 -11.74 12.22 7.34
N PRO A 522 -12.77 11.64 6.68
CA PRO A 522 -12.59 10.76 5.53
C PRO A 522 -11.58 11.36 4.57
N ALA A 523 -10.81 10.51 3.89
CA ALA A 523 -9.82 11.01 2.96
C ALA A 523 -9.57 10.06 1.79
N ILE A 524 -9.13 10.61 0.67
CA ILE A 524 -8.58 9.86 -0.44
C ILE A 524 -7.06 9.87 -0.30
N ASN A 525 -6.45 8.71 -0.16
CA ASN A 525 -5.00 8.58 -0.25
C ASN A 525 -4.61 8.43 -1.72
N LEU A 526 -3.77 9.32 -2.24
CA LEU A 526 -3.16 9.24 -3.56
C LEU A 526 -1.68 8.89 -3.43
N MET A 527 -1.18 8.03 -4.31
CA MET A 527 0.23 7.68 -4.40
C MET A 527 0.71 7.73 -5.86
N THR A 528 1.87 8.32 -6.09
CA THR A 528 2.51 8.32 -7.42
C THR A 528 4.01 8.59 -7.31
N SER A 529 4.77 8.17 -8.32
CA SER A 529 6.20 8.50 -8.44
C SER A 529 6.44 9.86 -9.11
N ASN A 530 5.38 10.59 -9.49
CA ASN A 530 5.47 11.89 -10.17
C ASN A 530 4.57 12.94 -9.49
N LEU A 531 5.20 13.92 -8.83
CA LEU A 531 4.51 15.00 -8.11
C LEU A 531 3.57 15.85 -8.99
N GLU A 532 3.90 16.04 -10.26
CA GLU A 532 3.08 16.81 -11.21
C GLU A 532 1.74 16.12 -11.46
N LYS A 533 1.81 14.79 -11.64
CA LYS A 533 0.66 13.90 -11.79
C LYS A 533 -0.24 13.92 -10.54
N MET A 534 0.38 13.99 -9.36
CA MET A 534 -0.32 14.10 -8.08
C MET A 534 -1.12 15.40 -7.94
N ASN A 535 -0.52 16.53 -8.31
CA ASN A 535 -1.18 17.85 -8.27
C ASN A 535 -2.41 17.91 -9.18
N GLU A 536 -2.29 17.40 -10.41
CA GLU A 536 -3.42 17.38 -11.37
C GLU A 536 -4.56 16.47 -10.90
N ALA A 537 -4.24 15.32 -10.30
CA ALA A 537 -5.22 14.42 -9.71
C ALA A 537 -5.95 15.07 -8.52
N GLU A 538 -5.23 15.77 -7.64
CA GLU A 538 -5.81 16.48 -6.51
C GLU A 538 -6.81 17.57 -6.98
N GLU A 539 -6.41 18.38 -7.96
CA GLU A 539 -7.28 19.43 -8.50
C GLU A 539 -8.51 18.87 -9.22
N TRP A 540 -8.38 17.74 -9.92
CA TRP A 540 -9.53 17.06 -10.52
C TRP A 540 -10.50 16.54 -9.44
N ILE A 541 -10.00 15.92 -8.37
CA ILE A 541 -10.82 15.45 -7.23
C ILE A 541 -11.56 16.62 -6.57
N LYS A 542 -10.86 17.75 -6.32
CA LYS A 542 -11.48 18.95 -5.74
C LYS A 542 -12.61 19.47 -6.63
N ARG A 543 -12.40 19.54 -7.94
CA ARG A 543 -13.45 19.97 -8.90
C ARG A 543 -14.63 19.01 -8.92
N LEU A 544 -14.39 17.70 -8.87
CA LEU A 544 -15.43 16.68 -8.83
C LEU A 544 -16.30 16.81 -7.58
N LEU A 545 -15.69 17.00 -6.41
CA LEU A 545 -16.38 17.07 -5.12
C LEU A 545 -16.96 18.45 -4.80
N THR A 546 -16.61 19.49 -5.57
CA THR A 546 -17.18 20.82 -5.40
C THR A 546 -18.69 20.78 -5.72
N PRO A 547 -19.58 21.19 -4.80
CA PRO A 547 -21.02 21.15 -5.03
C PRO A 547 -21.46 22.01 -6.22
N GLN A 548 -22.05 21.38 -7.24
CA GLN A 548 -22.58 22.02 -8.44
C GLN A 548 -23.82 21.26 -8.93
N ASP A 549 -24.77 21.96 -9.54
CA ASP A 549 -25.97 21.36 -10.17
C ASP A 549 -25.70 20.89 -11.61
N LYS A 550 -24.50 21.19 -12.11
CA LYS A 550 -24.01 20.89 -13.45
C LYS A 550 -22.53 20.55 -13.42
N HIS A 551 -22.12 19.52 -14.14
CA HIS A 551 -20.72 19.19 -14.43
C HIS A 551 -20.50 19.13 -15.94
N VAL A 552 -19.30 19.49 -16.39
CA VAL A 552 -18.94 19.55 -17.81
C VAL A 552 -17.67 18.75 -18.04
N ILE A 553 -17.76 17.72 -18.88
CA ILE A 553 -16.60 16.95 -19.34
C ILE A 553 -16.29 17.40 -20.77
N GLU A 554 -15.18 18.10 -20.95
CA GLU A 554 -14.65 18.46 -22.27
C GLU A 554 -13.59 17.42 -22.68
N ASN A 555 -13.93 16.52 -23.61
CA ASN A 555 -13.03 15.47 -24.08
C ASN A 555 -13.35 15.06 -25.52
N ASN A 556 -12.44 15.31 -26.45
CA ASN A 556 -12.65 15.02 -27.87
C ASN A 556 -12.81 13.52 -28.20
N HIS A 557 -12.51 12.60 -27.27
CA HIS A 557 -12.83 11.18 -27.45
C HIS A 557 -14.33 10.89 -27.44
N ILE A 558 -15.16 11.84 -26.99
CA ILE A 558 -16.63 11.78 -27.10
C ILE A 558 -17.07 11.59 -28.57
N LEU A 559 -16.33 12.15 -29.54
CA LEU A 559 -16.63 11.98 -30.98
C LEU A 559 -16.49 10.53 -31.48
N TYR A 560 -15.92 9.63 -30.67
CA TYR A 560 -15.63 8.24 -31.02
C TYR A 560 -16.42 7.23 -30.20
N LEU A 561 -17.41 7.68 -29.43
CA LEU A 561 -18.30 6.77 -28.72
C LEU A 561 -19.05 5.91 -29.74
N GLU A 562 -19.00 4.59 -29.58
CA GLU A 562 -19.75 3.66 -30.42
C GLU A 562 -21.10 3.38 -29.76
N LYS A 563 -21.91 2.49 -30.35
CA LYS A 563 -23.23 2.14 -29.79
C LYS A 563 -23.14 1.69 -28.34
N LYS A 564 -22.13 0.88 -27.99
CA LYS A 564 -21.91 0.37 -26.65
C LYS A 564 -21.78 1.51 -25.62
N GLU A 565 -20.98 2.52 -25.93
CA GLU A 565 -20.76 3.65 -25.03
C GLU A 565 -22.00 4.54 -24.91
N HIS A 566 -22.75 4.74 -26.00
CA HIS A 566 -24.05 5.44 -25.95
C HIS A 566 -25.10 4.67 -25.13
N ASP A 567 -25.09 3.34 -25.18
CA ASP A 567 -25.95 2.49 -24.34
C ASP A 567 -25.59 2.68 -22.85
N ILE A 568 -24.30 2.78 -22.51
CA ILE A 568 -23.81 3.08 -21.14
C ILE A 568 -24.28 4.47 -20.69
N LEU A 569 -24.12 5.51 -21.52
CA LEU A 569 -24.60 6.86 -21.20
C LEU A 569 -26.12 6.86 -20.93
N SER A 570 -26.89 6.15 -21.75
CA SER A 570 -28.33 6.00 -21.57
C SER A 570 -28.69 5.27 -20.27
N GLN A 571 -27.95 4.21 -19.92
CA GLN A 571 -28.13 3.47 -18.67
C GLN A 571 -27.84 4.33 -17.44
N LEU A 572 -26.74 5.10 -17.46
CA LEU A 572 -26.38 6.02 -16.38
C LEU A 572 -27.47 7.10 -16.18
N GLN A 573 -28.00 7.64 -17.28
CA GLN A 573 -29.09 8.62 -17.23
C GLN A 573 -30.35 8.04 -16.55
N ASN A 574 -30.71 6.79 -16.89
CA ASN A 574 -31.89 6.12 -16.34
C ASN A 574 -31.72 5.70 -14.88
N THR A 575 -30.51 5.31 -14.47
CA THR A 575 -30.25 4.75 -13.14
C THR A 575 -30.06 5.84 -12.08
N SER A 576 -29.40 6.95 -12.44
CA SER A 576 -28.96 7.97 -11.48
C SER A 576 -29.76 9.28 -11.54
N ARG A 577 -30.92 9.32 -12.19
CA ARG A 577 -31.80 10.52 -12.27
C ARG A 577 -31.09 11.81 -12.72
N VAL A 578 -30.06 11.68 -13.54
CA VAL A 578 -29.35 12.82 -14.16
C VAL A 578 -29.87 13.09 -15.57
N SER A 579 -29.54 14.24 -16.13
CA SER A 579 -29.64 14.54 -17.57
C SER A 579 -28.23 14.65 -18.13
N ILE A 580 -27.95 13.89 -19.18
CA ILE A 580 -26.68 13.91 -19.91
C ILE A 580 -26.99 14.48 -21.30
N LYS A 581 -26.33 15.58 -21.66
CA LYS A 581 -26.43 16.21 -22.97
C LYS A 581 -25.08 16.22 -23.65
N GLU A 582 -25.04 15.66 -24.84
CA GLU A 582 -23.89 15.75 -25.71
C GLU A 582 -23.98 17.04 -26.54
N ILE A 583 -22.93 17.86 -26.45
CA ILE A 583 -22.79 19.12 -27.17
C ILE A 583 -21.53 18.99 -28.02
N ILE A 584 -21.72 18.86 -29.33
CA ILE A 584 -20.64 18.81 -30.31
C ILE A 584 -20.63 20.14 -31.05
N ASP A 585 -19.50 20.83 -30.96
CA ASP A 585 -19.16 21.97 -31.81
C ASP A 585 -18.00 21.58 -32.75
N GLN A 586 -17.68 22.40 -33.75
CA GLN A 586 -16.59 22.16 -34.71
C GLN A 586 -15.22 21.96 -34.03
N GLU A 587 -15.07 22.43 -32.79
CA GLU A 587 -13.81 22.49 -32.06
C GLU A 587 -13.77 21.63 -30.79
N LYS A 588 -14.94 21.31 -30.21
CA LYS A 588 -15.04 20.71 -28.88
C LYS A 588 -16.18 19.71 -28.80
N ALA A 589 -15.91 18.59 -28.15
CA ALA A 589 -16.94 17.65 -27.74
C ALA A 589 -17.10 17.69 -26.21
N ILE A 590 -18.33 17.94 -25.78
CA ILE A 590 -18.68 18.20 -24.39
C ILE A 590 -19.84 17.31 -23.97
N LEU A 591 -19.72 16.70 -22.78
CA LEU A 591 -20.85 16.12 -22.06
C LEU A 591 -21.24 17.06 -20.92
N GLU A 592 -22.43 17.62 -21.00
CA GLU A 592 -23.08 18.38 -19.93
C GLU A 592 -23.94 17.44 -19.09
N ILE A 593 -23.64 17.33 -17.79
CA ILE A 593 -24.33 16.45 -16.85
C ILE A 593 -25.02 17.32 -15.81
N LYS A 594 -26.34 17.17 -15.64
CA LYS A 594 -27.17 17.93 -14.69
C LYS A 594 -27.93 16.99 -13.77
N GLY A 595 -28.00 17.30 -12.49
CA GLY A 595 -28.66 16.45 -11.51
C GLY A 595 -28.32 16.82 -10.07
N ALA A 596 -28.62 15.92 -9.12
CA ALA A 596 -28.17 16.08 -7.75
C ALA A 596 -26.66 15.79 -7.65
N GLN A 597 -25.95 16.50 -6.76
CA GLN A 597 -24.50 16.38 -6.61
C GLN A 597 -24.01 14.94 -6.44
N ALA A 598 -24.70 14.13 -5.63
CA ALA A 598 -24.32 12.74 -5.39
C ALA A 598 -24.37 11.89 -6.65
N ASP A 599 -25.43 12.08 -7.46
CA ASP A 599 -25.62 11.37 -8.72
C ASP A 599 -24.66 11.88 -9.80
N ILE A 600 -24.38 13.19 -9.83
CA ILE A 600 -23.37 13.79 -10.71
C ILE A 600 -22.00 13.18 -10.46
N VAL A 601 -21.54 13.11 -9.20
CA VAL A 601 -20.22 12.56 -8.86
C VAL A 601 -20.11 11.11 -9.32
N GLU A 602 -21.14 10.29 -9.06
CA GLU A 602 -21.19 8.90 -9.52
C GLU A 602 -21.13 8.78 -11.05
N VAL A 603 -21.94 9.56 -11.76
CA VAL A 603 -22.02 9.51 -13.23
C VAL A 603 -20.73 10.02 -13.87
N VAL A 604 -20.14 11.10 -13.37
CA VAL A 604 -18.88 11.66 -13.87
C VAL A 604 -17.75 10.65 -13.76
N ILE A 605 -17.60 9.95 -12.62
CA ILE A 605 -16.58 8.91 -12.44
C ILE A 605 -16.73 7.80 -13.50
N ASN A 606 -17.95 7.34 -13.75
CA ASN A 606 -18.21 6.28 -14.72
C ASN A 606 -17.98 6.74 -16.17
N ILE A 607 -18.34 7.98 -16.51
CA ILE A 607 -18.10 8.53 -17.86
C ILE A 607 -16.61 8.75 -18.08
N GLU A 608 -15.89 9.30 -17.11
CA GLU A 608 -14.44 9.49 -17.21
C GLU A 608 -13.70 8.16 -17.37
N HIS A 609 -14.13 7.12 -16.64
CA HIS A 609 -13.62 5.76 -16.81
C HIS A 609 -13.85 5.23 -18.23
N MET A 610 -15.08 5.33 -18.73
CA MET A 610 -15.42 4.94 -20.11
C MET A 610 -14.58 5.70 -21.15
N LEU A 611 -14.34 6.99 -20.95
CA LEU A 611 -13.51 7.80 -21.86
C LEU A 611 -12.03 7.39 -21.81
N CYS A 612 -11.50 6.98 -20.67
CA CYS A 612 -10.17 6.38 -20.55
C CYS A 612 -10.06 5.09 -21.38
N GLU A 613 -11.07 4.20 -21.32
CA GLU A 613 -11.10 2.98 -22.14
C GLU A 613 -11.12 3.28 -23.65
N VAL A 614 -11.95 4.27 -24.06
CA VAL A 614 -12.03 4.70 -25.47
C VAL A 614 -10.70 5.27 -25.94
N GLN A 615 -10.05 6.10 -25.12
CA GLN A 615 -8.73 6.66 -25.40
C GLN A 615 -7.67 5.55 -25.57
N GLU A 616 -7.62 4.56 -24.67
CA GLU A 616 -6.66 3.46 -24.76
C GLU A 616 -6.92 2.59 -26.00
N LYS A 617 -8.19 2.27 -26.30
CA LYS A 617 -8.59 1.54 -27.52
C LYS A 617 -8.11 2.28 -28.78
N MET A 618 -8.26 3.60 -28.81
CA MET A 618 -7.79 4.46 -29.91
C MET A 618 -6.27 4.48 -30.02
N ALA A 619 -5.56 4.65 -28.91
CA ALA A 619 -4.09 4.61 -28.87
C ALA A 619 -3.58 3.28 -29.42
N ARG A 620 -4.17 2.15 -29.01
CA ARG A 620 -3.80 0.81 -29.50
C ARG A 620 -3.99 0.65 -31.00
N LYS A 621 -5.12 1.13 -31.55
CA LYS A 621 -5.35 1.13 -33.00
C LYS A 621 -4.29 1.95 -33.74
N LYS A 622 -3.85 3.07 -33.18
CA LYS A 622 -2.80 3.93 -33.76
C LYS A 622 -1.41 3.30 -33.66
N GLU A 623 -1.07 2.66 -32.54
CA GLU A 623 0.16 1.87 -32.39
C GLU A 623 0.22 0.76 -33.45
N GLN A 624 -0.89 0.04 -33.64
CA GLN A 624 -1.00 -0.99 -34.67
C GLN A 624 -0.83 -0.41 -36.09
N ALA A 625 -1.41 0.77 -36.37
CA ALA A 625 -1.24 1.44 -37.66
C ALA A 625 0.23 1.83 -37.91
N LEU A 626 0.93 2.34 -36.89
CA LEU A 626 2.37 2.66 -36.99
C LEU A 626 3.20 1.41 -37.27
N TRP A 627 2.90 0.29 -36.60
CA TRP A 627 3.55 -1.00 -36.84
C TRP A 627 3.26 -1.54 -38.23
N ASN A 628 2.02 -1.46 -38.71
CA ASN A 628 1.68 -1.89 -40.07
C ASN A 628 2.42 -1.07 -41.11
N LEU A 629 2.51 0.25 -40.91
CA LEU A 629 3.26 1.15 -41.77
C LEU A 629 4.76 0.79 -41.78
N LEU A 630 5.33 0.49 -40.61
CA LEU A 630 6.71 0.03 -40.49
C LEU A 630 6.93 -1.33 -41.17
N GLY A 631 6.02 -2.30 -40.98
CA GLY A 631 6.10 -3.63 -41.57
C GLY A 631 5.96 -3.62 -43.09
N GLN A 632 5.09 -2.77 -43.64
CA GLN A 632 5.02 -2.53 -45.10
C GLN A 632 6.32 -1.95 -45.67
N TRP A 633 7.12 -1.25 -44.85
CA TRP A 633 8.32 -0.54 -45.29
C TRP A 633 9.64 -1.23 -44.97
N THR A 634 9.65 -2.19 -44.04
CA THR A 634 10.85 -2.89 -43.54
C THR A 634 10.78 -4.41 -43.62
N GLY A 635 9.60 -4.99 -43.90
CA GLY A 635 9.37 -6.43 -43.89
C GLY A 635 9.31 -7.06 -42.50
N GLN A 636 9.45 -6.27 -41.43
CA GLN A 636 9.36 -6.73 -40.04
C GLN A 636 7.96 -6.45 -39.49
N GLN A 637 7.17 -7.50 -39.25
CA GLN A 637 5.94 -7.42 -38.48
C GLN A 637 6.14 -8.04 -37.08
N PRO A 638 5.55 -7.46 -36.03
CA PRO A 638 5.51 -8.11 -34.71
C PRO A 638 4.73 -9.43 -34.81
N LYS A 639 5.23 -10.46 -34.14
CA LYS A 639 4.69 -11.83 -34.17
C LYS A 639 3.50 -12.00 -33.23
N THR A 640 3.30 -11.10 -32.25
CA THR A 640 2.22 -11.18 -31.25
C THR A 640 1.75 -9.79 -30.75
N GLN A 641 0.55 -9.72 -30.17
CA GLN A 641 0.00 -8.52 -29.52
C GLN A 641 0.80 -8.12 -28.26
N ASP A 642 1.48 -9.07 -27.61
CA ASP A 642 2.35 -8.81 -26.46
C ASP A 642 3.71 -8.20 -26.86
N GLU A 643 4.18 -8.41 -28.10
CA GLU A 643 5.32 -7.66 -28.66
C GLU A 643 4.94 -6.21 -28.94
N MET A 644 3.71 -5.92 -29.36
CA MET A 644 3.22 -4.54 -29.47
C MET A 644 3.08 -3.86 -28.11
N LYS A 645 2.71 -4.60 -27.05
CA LYS A 645 2.72 -4.08 -25.67
C LYS A 645 4.12 -3.73 -25.15
N LYS A 646 5.18 -4.28 -25.75
CA LYS A 646 6.58 -3.95 -25.46
C LYS A 646 7.08 -2.68 -26.17
N ASN A 647 6.22 -1.89 -26.83
CA ASN A 647 6.56 -0.54 -27.28
C ASN A 647 6.97 0.35 -26.09
N LYS A 648 8.23 0.22 -25.67
CA LYS A 648 8.86 1.03 -24.66
C LYS A 648 9.26 2.34 -25.32
N PHE A 649 8.38 3.34 -25.27
CA PHE A 649 8.87 4.71 -25.37
C PHE A 649 9.58 5.03 -24.04
N GLN A 650 10.67 5.80 -24.10
CA GLN A 650 11.40 6.21 -22.91
C GLN A 650 11.32 7.72 -22.74
N LYS A 651 11.03 8.16 -21.52
CA LYS A 651 11.18 9.56 -21.09
C LYS A 651 12.41 9.62 -20.20
N CYS A 652 13.45 10.33 -20.63
CA CYS A 652 14.67 10.49 -19.85
C CYS A 652 14.80 11.95 -19.43
N LEU A 653 15.12 12.19 -18.15
CA LEU A 653 15.53 13.52 -17.70
C LEU A 653 16.75 13.96 -18.50
N THR A 654 16.65 15.14 -19.12
CA THR A 654 17.75 15.65 -19.95
C THR A 654 18.78 16.31 -19.04
N PRO A 655 20.08 15.96 -19.12
CA PRO A 655 21.12 16.66 -18.40
C PRO A 655 21.17 18.13 -18.84
N PHE A 656 21.48 19.03 -17.90
CA PHE A 656 21.58 20.48 -18.17
C PHE A 656 22.80 20.81 -19.03
N THR A 657 22.68 20.61 -20.34
CA THR A 657 23.64 21.11 -21.33
C THR A 657 23.42 22.60 -21.57
N GLN A 658 24.46 23.30 -22.06
CA GLN A 658 24.38 24.73 -22.39
C GLN A 658 23.22 25.04 -23.35
N GLU A 659 22.99 24.16 -24.34
CA GLU A 659 21.89 24.30 -25.30
C GLU A 659 20.50 24.24 -24.63
N ILE A 660 20.31 23.32 -23.67
CA ILE A 660 19.06 23.20 -22.92
C ILE A 660 18.86 24.41 -22.01
N GLN A 661 19.92 24.92 -21.38
CA GLN A 661 19.86 26.14 -20.56
C GLN A 661 19.47 27.37 -21.38
N ASP A 662 20.03 27.53 -22.58
CA ASP A 662 19.68 28.65 -23.45
C ASP A 662 18.25 28.55 -23.98
N ARG A 663 17.73 27.33 -24.15
CA ARG A 663 16.31 27.08 -24.46
C ARG A 663 15.41 27.40 -23.27
N MET A 664 15.78 27.04 -22.03
CA MET A 664 15.02 27.41 -20.83
C MET A 664 14.83 28.92 -20.72
N LYS A 665 15.88 29.72 -21.00
CA LYS A 665 15.77 31.19 -21.03
C LYS A 665 14.75 31.72 -22.04
N GLN A 666 14.53 31.03 -23.17
CA GLN A 666 13.53 31.42 -24.16
C GLN A 666 12.10 31.25 -23.63
N PHE A 667 11.85 30.17 -22.87
CA PHE A 667 10.58 29.96 -22.17
C PHE A 667 10.37 31.04 -21.10
N GLU A 668 11.39 31.33 -20.29
CA GLU A 668 11.34 32.34 -19.23
C GLU A 668 11.05 33.74 -19.78
N HIS A 669 11.67 34.12 -20.91
CA HIS A 669 11.41 35.39 -21.59
C HIS A 669 9.96 35.51 -22.12
N CYS A 670 9.25 34.38 -22.25
CA CYS A 670 7.83 34.33 -22.62
C CYS A 670 6.90 34.23 -21.39
N GLY A 671 7.42 34.31 -20.16
CA GLY A 671 6.66 34.22 -18.92
C GLY A 671 6.36 32.79 -18.45
N LEU A 672 7.09 31.80 -18.99
CA LEU A 672 6.98 30.39 -18.64
C LEU A 672 8.24 29.94 -17.90
N GLN A 673 8.14 29.63 -16.62
CA GLN A 673 9.26 29.10 -15.84
C GLN A 673 9.34 27.59 -16.04
N VAL A 674 10.48 27.10 -16.55
CA VAL A 674 10.67 25.66 -16.78
C VAL A 674 11.05 24.96 -15.47
N ILE A 675 10.31 23.90 -15.14
CA ILE A 675 10.56 23.06 -13.96
C ILE A 675 11.31 21.79 -14.37
N LYS A 676 10.94 21.22 -15.53
CA LYS A 676 11.40 19.90 -15.95
C LYS A 676 11.48 19.80 -17.46
N VAL A 677 12.48 19.06 -17.94
CA VAL A 677 12.68 18.76 -19.36
C VAL A 677 12.96 17.28 -19.55
N GLU A 678 12.10 16.61 -20.29
CA GLU A 678 12.22 15.18 -20.59
C GLU A 678 12.46 14.98 -22.08
N LYS A 679 13.52 14.24 -22.42
CA LYS A 679 13.74 13.78 -23.79
C LYS A 679 12.86 12.55 -24.04
N ILE A 680 12.22 12.54 -25.20
CA ILE A 680 11.33 11.48 -25.62
C ILE A 680 12.05 10.61 -26.64
N ASP A 681 12.06 9.30 -26.38
CA ASP A 681 12.53 8.30 -27.32
C ASP A 681 11.40 7.34 -27.68
N ASN A 682 11.14 7.18 -28.97
CA ASN A 682 10.17 6.25 -29.52
C ASN A 682 10.67 5.78 -30.89
N GLU A 683 11.30 4.60 -30.91
CA GLU A 683 11.95 4.05 -32.10
C GLU A 683 10.97 3.85 -33.27
N VAL A 684 9.76 3.38 -32.99
CA VAL A 684 8.75 3.08 -34.02
C VAL A 684 8.25 4.37 -34.67
N LEU A 685 7.93 5.37 -33.86
CA LEU A 685 7.48 6.68 -34.35
C LEU A 685 8.61 7.39 -35.11
N MET A 686 9.84 7.34 -34.60
CA MET A 686 11.02 7.90 -35.26
C MET A 686 11.25 7.25 -36.63
N ALA A 687 11.16 5.92 -36.73
CA ALA A 687 11.30 5.23 -38.01
C ALA A 687 10.22 5.66 -39.03
N ALA A 688 8.96 5.79 -38.59
CA ALA A 688 7.88 6.29 -39.44
C ALA A 688 8.12 7.73 -39.91
N PHE A 689 8.58 8.61 -39.02
CA PHE A 689 8.96 9.99 -39.32
C PHE A 689 10.10 10.08 -40.35
N GLN A 690 11.18 9.32 -40.15
CA GLN A 690 12.33 9.30 -41.07
C GLN A 690 11.94 8.80 -42.46
N LYS A 691 11.03 7.83 -42.57
CA LYS A 691 10.53 7.39 -43.88
C LYS A 691 9.67 8.47 -44.54
N LYS A 692 8.80 9.15 -43.78
CA LYS A 692 7.99 10.27 -44.30
C LYS A 692 8.90 11.39 -44.84
N LYS A 693 9.99 11.70 -44.14
CA LYS A 693 11.03 12.64 -44.59
C LYS A 693 11.58 12.27 -45.98
N LYS A 694 12.03 11.01 -46.15
CA LYS A 694 12.52 10.49 -47.44
C LYS A 694 11.46 10.52 -48.55
N MET A 695 10.20 10.27 -48.23
CA MET A 695 9.11 10.36 -49.22
C MET A 695 8.88 11.79 -49.70
N MET A 696 9.06 12.79 -48.83
CA MET A 696 8.93 14.20 -49.19
C MET A 696 10.14 14.67 -50.02
N GLU A 697 11.36 14.24 -49.67
CA GLU A 697 12.60 14.50 -50.44
C GLU A 697 12.48 14.07 -51.91
N GLY A 698 11.94 12.87 -52.13
CA GLY A 698 11.76 12.30 -53.47
C GLY A 698 10.80 13.07 -54.37
N ARG A 699 9.91 13.92 -53.80
CA ARG A 699 8.96 14.74 -54.58
C ARG A 699 9.56 16.05 -55.05
N THR A 700 10.42 16.67 -54.24
CA THR A 700 10.89 18.05 -54.45
C THR A 700 12.34 18.16 -54.93
N GLN A 701 13.08 17.04 -55.06
CA GLN A 701 14.55 16.99 -55.32
C GLN A 701 15.37 17.92 -54.39
N ARG A 702 14.81 18.26 -53.24
CA ARG A 702 15.37 19.13 -52.20
C ARG A 702 15.02 18.52 -50.85
N GLU A 703 15.87 18.74 -49.84
CA GLU A 703 15.54 18.34 -48.48
C GLU A 703 14.22 18.98 -48.03
N PRO A 704 13.32 18.25 -47.34
CA PRO A 704 12.05 18.78 -46.93
C PRO A 704 12.33 19.78 -45.82
N MET A 705 11.78 20.98 -45.93
CA MET A 705 11.91 21.97 -44.87
C MET A 705 11.30 21.40 -43.59
N SER A 706 12.14 21.18 -42.57
CA SER A 706 11.72 20.83 -41.22
C SER A 706 11.89 22.02 -40.29
N HIS A 707 10.95 22.16 -39.37
CA HIS A 707 10.96 23.22 -38.37
C HIS A 707 10.85 22.63 -36.98
N ARG A 708 11.56 23.26 -36.04
CA ARG A 708 11.39 23.02 -34.61
C ARG A 708 10.21 23.86 -34.14
N LEU A 709 9.13 23.20 -33.75
CA LEU A 709 7.86 23.85 -33.39
C LEU A 709 7.33 23.32 -32.05
N PHE A 710 6.39 24.06 -31.48
CA PHE A 710 5.83 23.80 -30.16
C PHE A 710 4.33 23.55 -30.21
N GLN A 711 3.84 22.67 -29.33
CA GLN A 711 2.42 22.43 -29.12
C GLN A 711 2.14 22.22 -27.63
N GLN A 712 1.15 22.93 -27.09
CA GLN A 712 0.66 22.69 -25.73
C GLN A 712 -0.30 21.50 -25.75
N VAL A 713 -0.11 20.57 -24.83
CA VAL A 713 -0.93 19.36 -24.72
C VAL A 713 -1.43 19.23 -23.28
N PRO A 714 -2.73 19.01 -23.02
CA PRO A 714 -3.22 18.68 -21.70
C PRO A 714 -2.55 17.42 -21.14
N GLN A 715 -2.27 17.40 -19.84
CA GLN A 715 -1.52 16.31 -19.20
C GLN A 715 -2.08 14.91 -19.51
N GLN A 716 -3.41 14.75 -19.49
CA GLN A 716 -4.09 13.48 -19.78
C GLN A 716 -3.73 12.86 -21.15
N PHE A 717 -3.18 13.64 -22.08
CA PHE A 717 -2.78 13.17 -23.40
C PHE A 717 -1.26 13.09 -23.60
N CYS A 718 -0.43 13.57 -22.67
CA CYS A 718 1.02 13.61 -22.82
C CYS A 718 1.63 12.21 -23.02
N ASP A 719 1.16 11.21 -22.27
CA ASP A 719 1.66 9.84 -22.42
C ASP A 719 1.24 9.22 -23.77
N VAL A 720 0.04 9.53 -24.25
CA VAL A 720 -0.44 9.04 -25.55
C VAL A 720 0.31 9.72 -26.71
N VAL A 721 0.61 11.01 -26.63
CA VAL A 721 1.47 11.71 -27.62
C VAL A 721 2.84 11.04 -27.71
N CYS A 722 3.43 10.65 -26.57
CA CYS A 722 4.71 9.93 -26.58
C CYS A 722 4.60 8.53 -27.21
N ARG A 723 3.46 7.86 -27.09
CA ARG A 723 3.22 6.51 -27.65
C ARG A 723 2.97 6.51 -29.15
N VAL A 724 2.08 7.40 -29.62
CA VAL A 724 1.54 7.36 -30.99
C VAL A 724 1.77 8.62 -31.82
N GLY A 725 2.47 9.61 -31.26
CA GLY A 725 2.70 10.91 -31.88
C GLY A 725 1.48 11.83 -31.77
N PHE A 726 1.61 13.02 -32.36
CA PHE A 726 0.58 14.04 -32.28
C PHE A 726 -0.69 13.65 -33.04
N GLN A 727 -1.84 13.92 -32.44
CA GLN A 727 -3.15 13.77 -33.08
C GLN A 727 -3.93 15.06 -32.90
N ARG A 728 -4.78 15.40 -33.88
CA ARG A 728 -5.60 16.62 -33.88
C ARG A 728 -6.41 16.79 -32.59
N MET A 729 -6.87 15.69 -32.01
CA MET A 729 -7.73 15.69 -30.83
C MET A 729 -7.02 16.01 -29.51
N TYR A 730 -5.69 15.88 -29.44
CA TYR A 730 -4.92 16.07 -28.21
C TYR A 730 -4.59 17.52 -27.91
N SER A 731 -4.73 18.42 -28.88
CA SER A 731 -4.51 19.85 -28.72
C SER A 731 -5.42 20.60 -29.66
N VAL A 732 -6.39 21.32 -29.11
CA VAL A 732 -7.30 22.18 -29.87
C VAL A 732 -6.73 23.60 -29.81
N PRO A 733 -6.39 24.24 -30.94
CA PRO A 733 -6.00 25.64 -30.92
C PRO A 733 -7.19 26.49 -30.47
N CYS A 734 -6.94 27.64 -29.84
CA CYS A 734 -8.03 28.55 -29.45
C CYS A 734 -8.83 29.14 -30.63
N ASP A 735 -8.41 28.87 -31.87
CA ASP A 735 -8.92 29.48 -33.10
C ASP A 735 -8.39 28.72 -34.36
N PRO A 736 -9.01 27.60 -34.76
CA PRO A 736 -8.59 26.73 -35.88
C PRO A 736 -8.92 27.30 -37.27
N ARG A 737 -8.48 28.52 -37.57
CA ARG A 737 -8.76 29.24 -38.83
C ARG A 737 -8.11 28.68 -40.10
N TYR A 738 -7.17 27.75 -39.95
CA TYR A 738 -6.25 27.39 -41.04
C TYR A 738 -6.42 25.95 -41.53
N GLY A 739 -7.41 25.23 -41.01
CA GLY A 739 -7.79 23.90 -41.49
C GLY A 739 -7.95 22.83 -40.40
N ALA A 740 -8.48 21.69 -40.80
CA ALA A 740 -8.79 20.52 -39.98
C ALA A 740 -7.56 19.61 -39.71
N GLY A 741 -6.43 20.20 -39.34
CA GLY A 741 -5.15 19.50 -39.10
C GLY A 741 -4.62 19.61 -37.66
N ILE A 742 -3.33 19.32 -37.49
CA ILE A 742 -2.60 19.36 -36.22
C ILE A 742 -1.76 20.64 -36.19
N TYR A 743 -2.01 21.49 -35.19
CA TYR A 743 -1.46 22.84 -35.11
C TYR A 743 -0.17 22.90 -34.30
N PHE A 744 0.84 23.59 -34.83
CA PHE A 744 2.11 23.87 -34.17
C PHE A 744 2.47 25.34 -34.31
N THR A 745 3.11 25.90 -33.29
CA THR A 745 3.58 27.30 -33.31
C THR A 745 5.10 27.37 -33.24
N LYS A 746 5.69 28.30 -33.98
CA LYS A 746 7.09 28.69 -33.85
C LYS A 746 7.31 29.65 -32.68
N ASN A 747 6.27 30.37 -32.27
CA ASN A 747 6.32 31.45 -31.30
C ASN A 747 5.77 31.00 -29.93
N LEU A 748 6.67 30.90 -28.94
CA LEU A 748 6.32 30.55 -27.55
C LEU A 748 5.43 31.61 -26.87
N LYS A 749 5.44 32.88 -27.32
CA LYS A 749 4.53 33.91 -26.79
C LYS A 749 3.08 33.64 -27.18
N ASN A 750 2.84 33.12 -28.38
CA ASN A 750 1.49 32.73 -28.81
C ASN A 750 0.97 31.60 -27.93
N LEU A 751 1.84 30.63 -27.59
CA LEU A 751 1.52 29.57 -26.64
C LEU A 751 1.19 30.12 -25.26
N ALA A 752 2.02 31.01 -24.71
CA ALA A 752 1.77 31.66 -23.42
C ALA A 752 0.46 32.48 -23.42
N CYS A 753 0.07 33.06 -24.56
CA CYS A 753 -1.22 33.76 -24.71
C CYS A 753 -2.41 32.80 -24.80
N GLN A 754 -2.26 31.63 -25.43
CA GLN A 754 -3.27 30.57 -25.43
C GLN A 754 -3.50 30.03 -24.02
N VAL A 755 -2.43 29.78 -23.28
CA VAL A 755 -2.46 29.38 -21.86
C VAL A 755 -3.17 30.43 -20.99
N LYS A 756 -3.06 31.73 -21.31
CA LYS A 756 -3.78 32.80 -20.59
C LYS A 756 -5.31 32.72 -20.75
N LYS A 757 -5.79 32.17 -21.87
CA LYS A 757 -7.22 32.04 -22.19
C LYS A 757 -7.82 30.72 -21.70
N THR A 758 -7.00 29.70 -21.47
CA THR A 758 -7.44 28.44 -20.86
C THR A 758 -7.75 28.64 -19.38
N SER A 759 -8.75 27.94 -18.83
CA SER A 759 -9.23 28.14 -17.45
C SER A 759 -8.08 28.14 -16.43
N ALA A 760 -8.15 29.06 -15.46
CA ALA A 760 -7.11 29.37 -14.47
C ALA A 760 -6.78 28.25 -13.47
N THR A 761 -7.15 27.00 -13.77
CA THR A 761 -7.16 25.86 -12.85
C THR A 761 -5.94 24.96 -12.94
N ASN A 762 -5.13 25.03 -14.01
CA ASN A 762 -3.94 24.18 -14.15
C ASN A 762 -2.68 24.99 -13.82
N ASN A 763 -2.04 24.61 -12.71
CA ASN A 763 -0.78 25.24 -12.27
C ASN A 763 0.41 24.88 -13.17
N LEU A 764 0.34 23.73 -13.86
CA LEU A 764 1.39 23.22 -14.73
C LEU A 764 0.97 23.27 -16.21
N ILE A 765 1.93 23.59 -17.06
CA ILE A 765 1.78 23.70 -18.50
C ILE A 765 2.74 22.73 -19.17
N TYR A 766 2.21 21.89 -20.05
CA TYR A 766 2.97 20.87 -20.75
C TYR A 766 3.13 21.26 -22.21
N VAL A 767 4.37 21.52 -22.62
CA VAL A 767 4.70 21.96 -23.96
C VAL A 767 5.59 20.91 -24.61
N PHE A 768 5.10 20.31 -25.69
CA PHE A 768 5.95 19.48 -26.52
C PHE A 768 6.73 20.36 -27.49
N GLU A 769 8.01 20.05 -27.61
CA GLU A 769 8.84 20.49 -28.72
C GLU A 769 9.01 19.34 -29.70
N ALA A 770 8.73 19.62 -30.96
CA ALA A 770 8.73 18.64 -32.03
C ALA A 770 9.55 19.10 -33.23
N GLU A 771 10.17 18.14 -33.91
CA GLU A 771 10.61 18.34 -35.28
C GLU A 771 9.44 18.06 -36.22
N VAL A 772 9.07 19.03 -37.04
CA VAL A 772 7.90 18.97 -37.91
C VAL A 772 8.32 19.14 -39.37
N LEU A 773 7.98 18.17 -40.21
CA LEU A 773 8.19 18.19 -41.66
C LEU A 773 7.11 19.06 -42.31
N THR A 774 7.44 20.35 -42.49
CA THR A 774 6.53 21.34 -43.06
C THR A 774 6.51 21.32 -44.60
N GLY A 775 7.61 20.92 -45.23
CA GLY A 775 7.71 20.83 -46.69
C GLY A 775 7.27 22.12 -47.40
N SER A 776 6.59 21.97 -48.53
CA SER A 776 5.91 23.07 -49.21
C SER A 776 4.64 23.47 -48.46
N PHE A 777 4.38 24.78 -48.34
CA PHE A 777 3.21 25.27 -47.61
C PHE A 777 2.52 26.43 -48.33
N CYS A 778 1.22 26.58 -48.06
CA CYS A 778 0.40 27.69 -48.55
C CYS A 778 -0.49 28.25 -47.43
N GLN A 779 -1.21 29.34 -47.72
CA GLN A 779 -2.14 29.95 -46.78
C GLN A 779 -3.26 28.97 -46.41
N GLY A 780 -3.49 28.75 -45.13
CA GLY A 780 -4.56 27.88 -44.64
C GLY A 780 -5.93 28.57 -44.64
N HIS A 781 -6.98 27.74 -44.72
CA HIS A 781 -8.38 28.13 -44.66
C HIS A 781 -9.18 27.11 -43.83
N GLU A 782 -10.23 27.55 -43.14
CA GLU A 782 -11.05 26.72 -42.22
C GLU A 782 -11.55 25.40 -42.87
N LEU A 783 -11.93 25.48 -44.14
CA LEU A 783 -12.45 24.35 -44.93
C LEU A 783 -11.37 23.33 -45.37
N ASN A 784 -10.08 23.58 -45.13
CA ASN A 784 -9.03 22.64 -45.53
C ASN A 784 -9.06 21.37 -44.67
N ILE A 785 -9.47 20.24 -45.25
CA ILE A 785 -9.32 18.90 -44.63
C ILE A 785 -8.03 18.17 -45.03
N VAL A 786 -7.42 18.62 -46.12
CA VAL A 786 -6.11 18.23 -46.63
C VAL A 786 -5.42 19.47 -47.19
N PRO A 787 -4.09 19.47 -47.35
CA PRO A 787 -3.40 20.58 -48.00
C PRO A 787 -3.91 20.82 -49.43
N PRO A 788 -4.07 22.08 -49.86
CA PRO A 788 -4.40 22.42 -51.25
C PRO A 788 -3.42 21.85 -52.28
N PRO A 789 -3.87 21.52 -53.51
CA PRO A 789 -2.99 21.15 -54.61
C PRO A 789 -1.99 22.29 -54.91
N LEU A 790 -0.79 21.98 -55.41
CA LEU A 790 0.23 22.97 -55.77
C LEU A 790 -0.28 23.95 -56.84
N ILE A 791 -1.07 23.41 -57.77
CA ILE A 791 -1.79 24.12 -58.82
C ILE A 791 -3.20 23.53 -58.87
N PRO A 792 -4.28 24.30 -59.10
CA PRO A 792 -5.63 23.74 -59.20
C PRO A 792 -5.69 22.56 -60.19
N GLY A 793 -6.05 21.36 -59.71
CA GLY A 793 -6.12 20.13 -60.50
C GLY A 793 -4.86 19.25 -60.51
N ASP A 794 -3.76 19.65 -59.86
CA ASP A 794 -2.56 18.82 -59.70
C ASP A 794 -2.81 17.64 -58.74
N ILE A 795 -2.15 16.52 -59.00
CA ILE A 795 -2.11 15.33 -58.13
C ILE A 795 -1.27 15.63 -56.87
N ASN A 796 -0.27 16.51 -56.99
CA ASN A 796 0.58 16.90 -55.89
C ASN A 796 -0.03 18.05 -55.09
N SER A 797 -0.19 17.83 -53.80
CA SER A 797 -0.56 18.86 -52.84
C SER A 797 0.63 19.47 -52.14
N HIS A 798 0.43 20.64 -51.56
CA HIS A 798 1.29 21.15 -50.52
C HIS A 798 1.41 20.13 -49.38
N ASP A 799 2.41 20.27 -48.53
CA ASP A 799 2.68 19.36 -47.42
C ASP A 799 2.09 19.85 -46.10
N SER A 800 1.94 21.16 -45.95
CA SER A 800 1.31 21.82 -44.80
C SER A 800 0.63 23.14 -45.20
N VAL A 801 -0.09 23.75 -44.27
CA VAL A 801 -0.66 25.10 -44.43
C VAL A 801 -0.24 25.99 -43.26
N VAL A 802 -0.20 27.29 -43.49
CA VAL A 802 0.28 28.29 -42.53
C VAL A 802 -0.69 29.44 -42.33
N ASP A 803 -0.50 30.18 -41.23
CA ASP A 803 -1.23 31.40 -40.92
C ASP A 803 -0.86 32.60 -41.79
N ASN A 804 0.40 32.70 -42.20
CA ASN A 804 0.89 33.78 -43.05
C ASN A 804 2.11 33.33 -43.87
N VAL A 805 1.96 33.23 -45.19
CA VAL A 805 3.00 32.68 -46.08
C VAL A 805 4.36 33.39 -46.00
N PRO A 806 4.46 34.74 -46.00
CA PRO A 806 5.75 35.43 -45.95
C PRO A 806 6.51 35.28 -44.62
N SER A 807 5.78 35.09 -43.51
CA SER A 807 6.36 34.96 -42.17
C SER A 807 5.46 34.06 -41.32
N PRO A 808 5.56 32.73 -41.49
CA PRO A 808 4.67 31.79 -40.82
C PRO A 808 5.04 31.66 -39.34
N GLU A 809 4.07 31.90 -38.47
CA GLU A 809 4.19 31.61 -37.04
C GLU A 809 3.50 30.30 -36.67
N THR A 810 2.41 29.96 -37.37
CA THR A 810 1.61 28.76 -37.12
C THR A 810 1.66 27.85 -38.34
N PHE A 811 1.93 26.57 -38.10
CA PHE A 811 1.92 25.52 -39.12
C PHE A 811 0.85 24.47 -38.77
N VAL A 812 0.13 24.02 -39.80
CA VAL A 812 -0.88 22.97 -39.69
C VAL A 812 -0.50 21.81 -40.61
N ILE A 813 -0.29 20.64 -40.00
CA ILE A 813 0.01 19.39 -40.71
C ILE A 813 -1.21 18.47 -40.71
N PHE A 814 -1.33 17.61 -41.73
CA PHE A 814 -2.49 16.71 -41.87
C PHE A 814 -2.14 15.24 -41.69
N SER A 815 -0.88 14.94 -41.37
CA SER A 815 -0.41 13.59 -41.09
C SER A 815 0.39 13.55 -39.79
N SER A 816 0.02 12.67 -38.86
CA SER A 816 0.69 12.57 -37.56
C SER A 816 2.17 12.16 -37.68
N VAL A 817 2.54 11.44 -38.73
CA VAL A 817 3.94 11.02 -38.97
C VAL A 817 4.83 12.14 -39.52
N GLN A 818 4.28 13.35 -39.77
CA GLN A 818 5.07 14.54 -40.11
C GLN A 818 5.69 15.21 -38.88
N ALA A 819 5.33 14.81 -37.65
CA ALA A 819 5.85 15.43 -36.44
C ALA A 819 6.41 14.38 -35.47
N MET A 820 7.66 14.59 -35.05
CA MET A 820 8.33 13.76 -34.04
C MET A 820 8.47 14.56 -32.73
N PRO A 821 7.82 14.14 -31.63
CA PRO A 821 8.04 14.75 -30.33
C PRO A 821 9.47 14.45 -29.86
N GLN A 822 10.24 15.49 -29.53
CA GLN A 822 11.64 15.36 -29.10
C GLN A 822 11.79 15.63 -27.61
N TYR A 823 11.11 16.67 -27.11
CA TYR A 823 11.18 17.09 -25.71
C TYR A 823 9.79 17.41 -25.16
N LEU A 824 9.57 17.07 -23.90
CA LEU A 824 8.45 17.54 -23.09
C LEU A 824 8.97 18.54 -22.06
N TRP A 825 8.46 19.76 -22.13
CA TRP A 825 8.77 20.86 -21.23
C TRP A 825 7.61 21.05 -20.25
N THR A 826 7.86 20.83 -18.95
CA THR A 826 6.89 21.16 -17.89
C THR A 826 7.22 22.53 -17.33
N CYS A 827 6.24 23.44 -17.36
CA CYS A 827 6.41 24.84 -16.98
C CYS A 827 5.34 25.34 -16.01
N THR A 828 5.64 26.39 -15.24
CA THR A 828 4.68 27.20 -14.47
C THR A 828 4.57 28.61 -15.06
N ARG A 829 3.47 29.32 -14.74
CA ARG A 829 3.30 30.73 -15.08
C ARG A 829 4.00 31.60 -14.04
N VAL A 830 4.80 32.56 -14.51
CA VAL A 830 5.34 33.61 -13.65
C VAL A 830 4.41 34.81 -13.71
N TRP A 831 3.75 35.14 -12.60
CA TRP A 831 3.09 36.43 -12.44
C TRP A 831 4.18 37.48 -12.16
N PRO A 832 4.22 38.62 -12.86
CA PRO A 832 5.11 39.71 -12.48
C PRO A 832 4.80 40.10 -11.03
N GLN A 833 5.79 39.99 -10.13
CA GLN A 833 5.69 40.62 -8.81
C GLN A 833 5.64 42.13 -9.01
N ASP A 834 4.56 42.76 -8.59
CA ASP A 834 4.51 44.21 -8.42
C ASP A 834 5.58 44.64 -7.41
N TYR A 835 6.72 45.13 -7.90
CA TYR A 835 7.63 45.96 -7.11
C TYR A 835 6.97 47.31 -6.86
N SER A 836 6.01 47.34 -5.94
CA SER A 836 5.34 48.54 -5.44
C SER A 836 5.09 48.45 -3.94
N SER A 837 6.12 48.13 -3.17
CA SER A 837 6.18 48.38 -1.73
C SER A 837 7.19 49.49 -1.45
N LYS A 838 6.84 50.73 -1.84
CA LYS A 838 7.30 51.92 -1.13
C LYS A 838 6.32 52.20 0.02
N PRO A 839 6.78 52.54 1.22
CA PRO A 839 5.90 52.87 2.33
C PRO A 839 5.11 54.14 1.99
N ARG A 840 3.77 54.04 2.00
CA ARG A 840 2.86 55.19 1.88
C ARG A 840 3.10 56.12 3.08
N MET A 841 3.76 57.25 2.86
CA MET A 841 3.56 58.43 3.70
C MET A 841 2.18 59.00 3.40
N LEU A 842 1.43 59.27 4.47
CA LEU A 842 0.13 59.96 4.46
C LEU A 842 0.26 61.32 3.77
N PRO A 843 -0.58 61.65 2.77
CA PRO A 843 -0.77 63.03 2.38
C PRO A 843 -1.78 63.71 3.31
N LEU A 844 -1.39 64.86 3.84
CA LEU A 844 -2.31 65.82 4.45
C LEU A 844 -3.38 66.25 3.44
N GLN A 845 -4.61 66.38 3.93
CA GLN A 845 -5.72 67.04 3.23
C GLN A 845 -5.36 68.47 2.81
N PRO A 846 -5.96 68.93 1.70
CA PRO A 846 -6.63 70.22 1.74
C PRO A 846 -8.13 70.10 1.43
N LEU A 847 -8.88 70.96 2.11
CA LEU A 847 -10.28 71.27 1.87
C LEU A 847 -10.53 71.76 0.44
N GLY A 848 -11.74 71.48 -0.06
CA GLY A 848 -12.52 72.47 -0.82
C GLY A 848 -13.13 71.99 -2.13
N GLY A 849 -14.46 72.11 -2.22
CA GLY A 849 -15.28 72.16 -3.45
C GLY A 849 -15.35 70.85 -4.24
N GLU A 850 -16.45 70.42 -4.85
CA GLU A 850 -17.83 70.86 -4.96
C GLU A 850 -18.50 69.76 -5.83
N PHE A 851 -19.82 69.72 -5.83
CA PHE A 851 -20.66 68.72 -6.49
C PHE A 851 -20.39 68.48 -7.99
N SER A 852 -20.53 67.22 -8.45
CA SER A 852 -21.57 66.88 -9.45
C SER A 852 -21.69 65.37 -9.69
N SER A 853 -22.95 64.95 -9.74
CA SER A 853 -23.54 63.68 -10.15
C SER A 853 -23.10 63.13 -11.52
N GLY A 854 -23.14 61.81 -11.67
CA GLY A 854 -23.32 61.17 -12.97
C GLY A 854 -23.04 59.67 -12.98
N SER A 855 -24.09 58.86 -13.05
CA SER A 855 -24.03 57.43 -13.41
C SER A 855 -23.84 57.26 -14.93
N CYS A 856 -23.19 56.17 -15.35
CA CYS A 856 -23.66 55.19 -16.36
C CYS A 856 -22.54 54.14 -16.53
N VAL A 857 -22.79 52.84 -16.32
CA VAL A 857 -23.32 51.88 -17.32
C VAL A 857 -22.42 51.83 -18.56
N ASP A 858 -21.49 50.88 -18.60
CA ASP A 858 -21.54 49.65 -19.41
C ASP A 858 -20.53 48.62 -18.89
#